data_AF-A0AAJ2KGY0-F1
#
_entry.id   AF-A0AAJ2KGY0-F1
#
_cell.length_a   1.000
_cell.length_b   1.000
_cell.length_c   1.000
_cell.angle_alpha   90.00
_cell.angle_beta   90.00
_cell.angle_gamma   90.00
#
_symmetry.space_group_name_H-M   'P 1'
#
loop_
_entity.id
_entity.type
_entity.pdbx_description
1 polymer ?
#
loop_
_entity_poly.entity_id
_entity_poly.type
_entity_poly.pdbx_seq_one_letter_code
_entity_poly.pdbx_strand_id
1 'polypeptide(L)'
;MKEELIQYLFNASSGGRSFQERFQSFLDQIPKPSGASAVPEKEGFFINFFAGMFASLRSTELAEKLKIKDLHFRLLKKELHIIAEIGEEKKKHLFIFSESGNKKSNDDLEAEIKNIGKGLSATKVLIGREELEGGDGKWKFKVLVEHKTGNDTPEIRGFKTIGCKVGENLESRVADLATGNFEDSRGGIKEIIKEAKGLYSDLKEKNLIQNSDKEAAQHGFISGMLMNFRYRYNLRLYLELLTGRGYSDIVFLVRGGGRSWKAVPVIMELKPKGSVENALSEASSYARGLLRNKMRLLTNSEHVICMGVNLNDQGDSYIISDQPSQIKRNEKPVMQSLMQSLLDIVCSNEKCKDKESQVKDLLGELYYTFPSEQYTRDYLSRFLLGQLPLLNKPEEAKSISVYLFNHSEERIGGKDIKGHLTTYIVVVEGKDNRNRVLIFHIQEAGTDKFQYNKYSFCKEVLSDIGLTKVNDQDLIEVYIDGYKKVGPVQSAPSPGSFFKDQGLVNIRKGYIQQFKGHYGEIGSTGSDSTEEKQFKGEVESIALDAGLAGKFQKVINYQQKELRKKIEEKRKSGELRRDTNKLELGAYKDFFDTIKGLMCNERGEPKQGFVSMINSENRFKAFLDGLLTGLSDLDKDRVIAVLTEFQVGEGKRIDIMIQVVDNNNPNDEDKIKELKESVSMGFELKFSNTTKNEASKKLRAADSQIEGYARCKNIGSITEGGNVAFIGVSFNQGVGSKDELILLSENLIVAGVPHSSTDVSISSKPGLSLPSTSILYPQPSTSKGGNGCSRV
;
A
#
# COMPACT_ATOMS: atom_id res chain seq x y z
N MET A 1 32.58 3.34 4.32
CA MET A 1 31.48 3.94 3.53
C MET A 1 30.65 2.80 2.93
N LYS A 2 29.31 2.91 2.96
CA LYS A 2 28.41 1.90 2.39
C LYS A 2 28.42 2.03 0.86
N GLU A 3 28.53 0.90 0.14
CA GLU A 3 28.45 0.90 -1.32
C GLU A 3 26.99 1.11 -1.77
N GLU A 4 26.79 1.86 -2.86
CA GLU A 4 25.46 2.12 -3.43
C GLU A 4 24.99 1.01 -4.37
N LEU A 5 23.68 0.92 -4.63
CA LEU A 5 23.08 -0.13 -5.44
C LEU A 5 23.78 -0.28 -6.80
N ILE A 6 24.05 0.83 -7.46
CA ILE A 6 24.69 0.86 -8.75
C ILE A 6 26.20 0.54 -8.67
N GLN A 7 26.88 0.88 -7.56
CA GLN A 7 28.30 0.51 -7.37
C GLN A 7 28.47 -1.02 -7.34
N TYR A 8 27.47 -1.76 -6.86
CA TYR A 8 27.47 -3.23 -6.95
C TYR A 8 27.43 -3.76 -8.39
N LEU A 9 26.80 -3.03 -9.32
CA LEU A 9 26.82 -3.38 -10.75
C LEU A 9 28.22 -3.23 -11.35
N PHE A 10 29.01 -2.29 -10.82
CA PHE A 10 30.38 -2.01 -11.27
C PHE A 10 31.45 -2.86 -10.54
N ASN A 11 31.21 -3.29 -9.29
CA ASN A 11 32.16 -4.00 -8.41
C ASN A 11 32.11 -5.54 -8.52
N ALA A 12 32.20 -6.09 -9.73
CA ALA A 12 32.11 -7.53 -9.95
C ALA A 12 33.38 -8.30 -9.53
N SER A 13 33.49 -8.76 -8.27
CA SER A 13 34.57 -9.67 -7.83
C SER A 13 34.43 -11.10 -8.40
N SER A 14 35.51 -11.89 -8.37
CA SER A 14 35.72 -13.15 -9.13
C SER A 14 34.91 -14.38 -8.67
N GLY A 15 34.02 -14.26 -7.68
CA GLY A 15 33.12 -15.35 -7.28
C GLY A 15 31.77 -15.27 -8.02
N GLY A 16 31.57 -16.09 -9.06
CA GLY A 16 30.39 -16.05 -9.94
C GLY A 16 29.02 -16.11 -9.25
N ARG A 17 28.90 -16.74 -8.06
CA ARG A 17 27.65 -16.73 -7.26
C ARG A 17 27.27 -15.32 -6.74
N SER A 18 28.26 -14.46 -6.49
CA SER A 18 28.04 -13.17 -5.84
C SER A 18 27.51 -12.06 -6.75
N PHE A 19 27.73 -12.13 -8.06
CA PHE A 19 27.22 -11.08 -8.98
C PHE A 19 25.74 -11.31 -9.29
N GLN A 20 25.36 -12.55 -9.64
CA GLN A 20 23.96 -12.87 -9.91
C GLN A 20 23.06 -12.56 -8.71
N GLU A 21 23.50 -12.92 -7.49
CA GLU A 21 22.79 -12.60 -6.25
C GLU A 21 22.66 -11.09 -6.01
N ARG A 22 23.73 -10.32 -6.27
CA ARG A 22 23.73 -8.85 -6.12
C ARG A 22 22.88 -8.15 -7.18
N PHE A 23 22.92 -8.63 -8.42
CA PHE A 23 22.09 -8.12 -9.50
C PHE A 23 20.63 -8.46 -9.29
N GLN A 24 20.32 -9.68 -8.85
CA GLN A 24 18.98 -10.06 -8.42
C GLN A 24 18.51 -9.18 -7.26
N SER A 25 19.38 -8.90 -6.29
CA SER A 25 19.08 -7.96 -5.21
C SER A 25 18.84 -6.53 -5.72
N PHE A 26 19.51 -6.08 -6.78
CA PHE A 26 19.21 -4.80 -7.45
C PHE A 26 17.79 -4.82 -8.04
N LEU A 27 17.46 -5.86 -8.80
CA LEU A 27 16.17 -5.99 -9.48
C LEU A 27 15.00 -6.14 -8.50
N ASP A 28 15.19 -6.92 -7.42
CA ASP A 28 14.24 -7.08 -6.31
C ASP A 28 13.88 -5.74 -5.64
N GLN A 29 14.71 -4.72 -5.81
CA GLN A 29 14.56 -3.40 -5.21
C GLN A 29 14.06 -2.32 -6.17
N ILE A 30 13.94 -2.63 -7.46
CA ILE A 30 13.16 -1.81 -8.37
C ILE A 30 11.71 -1.85 -7.87
N PRO A 31 11.06 -0.70 -7.67
CA PRO A 31 9.67 -0.68 -7.22
C PRO A 31 8.80 -1.52 -8.18
N LYS A 32 8.16 -2.57 -7.63
CA LYS A 32 7.20 -3.38 -8.37
C LYS A 32 5.80 -2.81 -8.11
N PRO A 33 4.98 -2.64 -9.13
CA PRO A 33 3.64 -2.09 -8.96
C PRO A 33 2.68 -3.16 -8.41
N SER A 34 1.52 -2.72 -7.93
CA SER A 34 0.44 -3.61 -7.51
C SER A 34 -0.50 -3.92 -8.67
N GLY A 35 -0.27 -5.02 -9.41
CA GLY A 35 -1.24 -5.62 -10.33
C GLY A 35 -0.72 -5.97 -11.73
N ALA A 36 -1.32 -7.00 -12.36
CA ALA A 36 -0.95 -7.59 -13.67
C ALA A 36 -1.23 -6.70 -14.90
N SER A 37 -1.31 -5.38 -14.73
CA SER A 37 -1.54 -4.38 -15.80
C SER A 37 -0.75 -3.09 -15.57
N ALA A 38 0.12 -3.11 -14.58
CA ALA A 38 0.81 -1.93 -14.15
C ALA A 38 1.96 -1.56 -15.09
N VAL A 39 2.34 -0.28 -15.06
CA VAL A 39 3.26 0.31 -16.03
C VAL A 39 4.61 -0.43 -16.16
N PRO A 40 5.23 -0.92 -15.07
CA PRO A 40 6.43 -1.76 -15.14
C PRO A 40 6.32 -3.07 -15.94
N GLU A 41 5.11 -3.57 -16.18
CA GLU A 41 4.86 -4.75 -17.04
C GLU A 41 4.65 -4.36 -18.52
N LYS A 42 4.57 -3.06 -18.84
CA LYS A 42 4.39 -2.56 -20.20
C LYS A 42 5.75 -2.47 -20.91
N GLU A 43 5.74 -2.82 -22.20
CA GLU A 43 6.93 -2.78 -23.05
C GLU A 43 7.58 -1.38 -23.10
N GLY A 44 8.90 -1.34 -22.89
CA GLY A 44 9.73 -0.15 -22.90
C GLY A 44 10.02 0.41 -21.51
N PHE A 45 9.33 0.00 -20.45
CA PHE A 45 9.60 0.51 -19.11
C PHE A 45 11.03 0.24 -18.65
N PHE A 46 11.51 -1.01 -18.70
CA PHE A 46 12.81 -1.38 -18.16
C PHE A 46 13.96 -0.86 -19.03
N ILE A 47 13.81 -0.89 -20.35
CA ILE A 47 14.79 -0.28 -21.26
C ILE A 47 14.98 1.19 -20.92
N ASN A 48 13.88 1.94 -20.78
CA ASN A 48 13.97 3.36 -20.47
C ASN A 48 14.40 3.61 -19.02
N PHE A 49 14.11 2.71 -18.08
CA PHE A 49 14.64 2.74 -16.72
C PHE A 49 16.16 2.70 -16.70
N PHE A 50 16.79 1.75 -17.38
CA PHE A 50 18.25 1.71 -17.44
C PHE A 50 18.82 2.89 -18.23
N ALA A 51 18.13 3.37 -19.27
CA ALA A 51 18.54 4.58 -19.97
C ALA A 51 18.60 5.80 -19.03
N GLY A 52 17.54 6.05 -18.25
CA GLY A 52 17.49 7.16 -17.27
C GLY A 52 18.49 7.03 -16.14
N MET A 53 18.66 5.81 -15.60
CA MET A 53 19.62 5.54 -14.54
C MET A 53 21.07 5.83 -14.99
N PHE A 54 21.48 5.35 -16.15
CA PHE A 54 22.85 5.58 -16.63
C PHE A 54 23.04 7.01 -17.15
N ALA A 55 22.06 7.60 -17.86
CA ALA A 55 22.20 8.94 -18.40
C ALA A 55 22.39 9.99 -17.30
N SER A 56 21.63 9.88 -16.21
CA SER A 56 21.74 10.80 -15.06
C SER A 56 22.97 10.57 -14.19
N LEU A 57 23.66 9.43 -14.32
CA LEU A 57 24.78 9.06 -13.46
C LEU A 57 25.92 10.10 -13.50
N ARG A 58 26.17 10.70 -14.67
CA ARG A 58 27.17 11.76 -14.89
C ARG A 58 26.85 13.08 -14.19
N SER A 59 25.59 13.28 -13.82
CA SER A 59 25.11 14.46 -13.08
C SER A 59 25.10 14.21 -11.56
N THR A 60 25.73 13.12 -11.08
CA THR A 60 25.79 12.74 -9.66
C THR A 60 27.23 12.55 -9.18
N GLU A 61 27.44 12.61 -7.86
CA GLU A 61 28.74 12.29 -7.24
C GLU A 61 29.21 10.85 -7.49
N LEU A 62 28.32 9.95 -7.95
CA LEU A 62 28.71 8.59 -8.29
C LEU A 62 29.66 8.53 -9.47
N ALA A 63 29.52 9.43 -10.44
CA ALA A 63 30.40 9.44 -11.60
C ALA A 63 31.86 9.63 -11.18
N GLU A 64 32.11 10.51 -10.20
CA GLU A 64 33.45 10.71 -9.65
C GLU A 64 33.91 9.50 -8.82
N LYS A 65 33.05 8.98 -7.93
CA LYS A 65 33.36 7.80 -7.10
C LYS A 65 33.68 6.56 -7.93
N LEU A 66 32.94 6.35 -9.02
CA LEU A 66 33.14 5.27 -9.98
C LEU A 66 34.19 5.61 -11.05
N LYS A 67 34.74 6.84 -11.05
CA LYS A 67 35.71 7.35 -12.03
C LYS A 67 35.21 7.23 -13.48
N ILE A 68 33.93 7.46 -13.72
CA ILE A 68 33.31 7.41 -15.05
C ILE A 68 33.82 8.59 -15.88
N LYS A 69 34.44 8.27 -17.02
CA LYS A 69 34.90 9.25 -18.02
C LYS A 69 33.83 9.53 -19.06
N ASP A 70 33.21 8.47 -19.59
CA ASP A 70 32.19 8.60 -20.61
C ASP A 70 31.20 7.44 -20.57
N LEU A 71 30.01 7.67 -21.15
CA LEU A 71 28.95 6.68 -21.31
C LEU A 71 28.45 6.71 -22.75
N HIS A 72 28.50 5.55 -23.40
CA HIS A 72 28.08 5.39 -24.79
C HIS A 72 26.89 4.44 -24.88
N PHE A 73 25.87 4.81 -25.62
CA PHE A 73 24.59 4.10 -25.67
C PHE A 73 24.27 3.63 -27.07
N ARG A 74 23.62 2.47 -27.18
CA ARG A 74 23.06 1.98 -28.44
C ARG A 74 21.79 1.20 -28.15
N LEU A 75 20.71 1.55 -28.85
CA LEU A 75 19.44 0.84 -28.76
C LEU A 75 19.25 -0.03 -30.01
N LEU A 76 19.04 -1.33 -29.82
CA LEU A 76 18.82 -2.33 -30.87
C LEU A 76 17.47 -3.01 -30.64
N LYS A 77 16.43 -2.59 -31.36
CA LYS A 77 15.05 -3.10 -31.20
C LYS A 77 14.55 -2.97 -29.75
N LYS A 78 14.69 -4.03 -28.95
CA LYS A 78 14.28 -4.11 -27.53
C LYS A 78 15.47 -4.34 -26.59
N GLU A 79 16.68 -3.99 -27.04
CA GLU A 79 17.92 -4.20 -26.31
C GLU A 79 18.71 -2.90 -26.19
N LEU A 80 19.03 -2.48 -24.96
CA LEU A 80 19.84 -1.31 -24.66
C LEU A 80 21.26 -1.73 -24.30
N HIS A 81 22.22 -1.22 -25.03
CA HIS A 81 23.64 -1.46 -24.83
C HIS A 81 24.28 -0.18 -24.28
N ILE A 82 25.05 -0.31 -23.21
CA ILE A 82 25.73 0.81 -22.57
C ILE A 82 27.19 0.44 -22.35
N ILE A 83 28.11 1.26 -22.84
CA ILE A 83 29.53 1.15 -22.55
C ILE A 83 29.89 2.26 -21.57
N ALA A 84 30.34 1.87 -20.37
CA ALA A 84 30.90 2.80 -19.40
C ALA A 84 32.43 2.77 -19.46
N GLU A 85 33.04 3.93 -19.69
CA GLU A 85 34.50 4.10 -19.63
C GLU A 85 34.92 4.55 -18.22
N ILE A 86 35.79 3.80 -17.55
CA ILE A 86 36.11 3.93 -16.13
C ILE A 86 37.62 4.08 -15.91
N GLY A 87 37.99 5.02 -15.05
CA GLY A 87 39.36 5.22 -14.58
C GLY A 87 40.27 5.90 -15.60
N GLU A 88 41.54 6.09 -15.22
CA GLU A 88 42.57 6.68 -16.08
C GLU A 88 43.02 5.73 -17.19
N GLU A 89 42.94 4.42 -16.93
CA GLU A 89 43.23 3.35 -17.89
C GLU A 89 42.10 3.11 -18.91
N LYS A 90 41.01 3.91 -18.88
CA LYS A 90 39.83 3.79 -19.75
C LYS A 90 39.27 2.36 -19.85
N LYS A 91 39.14 1.66 -18.71
CA LYS A 91 38.50 0.35 -18.67
C LYS A 91 37.07 0.45 -19.17
N LYS A 92 36.62 -0.49 -20.00
CA LYS A 92 35.30 -0.44 -20.61
C LYS A 92 34.43 -1.57 -20.08
N HIS A 93 33.30 -1.19 -19.50
CA HIS A 93 32.29 -2.13 -19.02
C HIS A 93 31.09 -2.08 -19.96
N LEU A 94 30.72 -3.22 -20.55
CA LEU A 94 29.55 -3.34 -21.40
C LEU A 94 28.35 -3.88 -20.60
N PHE A 95 27.25 -3.14 -20.66
CA PHE A 95 25.94 -3.48 -20.12
C PHE A 95 24.93 -3.73 -21.25
N ILE A 96 24.15 -4.81 -21.17
CA ILE A 96 23.12 -5.17 -22.15
C ILE A 96 21.78 -5.46 -21.43
N PHE A 97 20.79 -4.60 -21.63
CA PHE A 97 19.45 -4.79 -21.08
C PHE A 97 18.50 -5.23 -22.18
N SER A 98 17.70 -6.28 -21.97
CA SER A 98 16.83 -6.85 -23.01
C SER A 98 15.43 -7.12 -22.45
N GLU A 99 14.43 -6.69 -23.20
CA GLU A 99 13.03 -7.04 -22.97
C GLU A 99 12.59 -8.09 -24.00
N SER A 100 12.97 -9.36 -23.80
CA SER A 100 12.61 -10.45 -24.73
C SER A 100 12.08 -11.70 -24.04
N GLY A 101 10.88 -12.14 -24.47
CA GLY A 101 10.22 -13.37 -24.00
C GLY A 101 10.88 -14.69 -24.46
N ASN A 102 11.81 -14.63 -25.43
CA ASN A 102 12.44 -15.83 -25.99
C ASN A 102 13.69 -16.28 -25.21
N LYS A 103 13.73 -17.57 -24.85
CA LYS A 103 14.84 -18.18 -24.12
C LYS A 103 16.11 -18.36 -24.99
N LYS A 104 16.87 -17.29 -25.31
CA LYS A 104 18.27 -17.42 -25.80
C LYS A 104 19.14 -18.22 -24.80
N SER A 105 19.97 -19.14 -25.29
CA SER A 105 20.94 -19.92 -24.48
C SER A 105 22.10 -19.05 -23.98
N ASN A 106 22.94 -19.53 -23.06
CA ASN A 106 24.14 -18.79 -22.65
C ASN A 106 25.14 -18.70 -23.81
N ASP A 107 25.23 -19.73 -24.64
CA ASP A 107 26.15 -19.80 -25.78
C ASP A 107 25.78 -18.80 -26.87
N ASP A 108 24.47 -18.63 -27.16
CA ASP A 108 23.98 -17.59 -28.08
C ASP A 108 24.38 -16.19 -27.63
N LEU A 109 24.44 -15.99 -26.30
CA LEU A 109 24.75 -14.70 -25.70
C LEU A 109 26.24 -14.42 -25.66
N GLU A 110 27.05 -15.43 -25.36
CA GLU A 110 28.48 -15.32 -25.54
C GLU A 110 28.83 -15.05 -27.01
N ALA A 111 28.13 -15.67 -27.96
CA ALA A 111 28.31 -15.41 -29.38
C ALA A 111 27.87 -13.98 -29.77
N GLU A 112 26.77 -13.48 -29.22
CA GLU A 112 26.30 -12.10 -29.43
C GLU A 112 27.27 -11.07 -28.81
N ILE A 113 27.76 -11.32 -27.60
CA ILE A 113 28.81 -10.52 -26.95
C ILE A 113 30.10 -10.53 -27.77
N LYS A 114 30.53 -11.70 -28.25
CA LYS A 114 31.71 -11.84 -29.14
C LYS A 114 31.50 -11.12 -30.47
N ASN A 115 30.27 -11.07 -31.00
CA ASN A 115 29.94 -10.36 -32.23
C ASN A 115 29.90 -8.84 -32.05
N ILE A 116 29.35 -8.35 -30.93
CA ILE A 116 29.38 -6.93 -30.55
C ILE A 116 30.82 -6.49 -30.24
N GLY A 117 31.62 -7.42 -29.73
CA GLY A 117 33.03 -7.25 -29.41
C GLY A 117 33.99 -7.88 -30.42
N LYS A 118 33.70 -7.91 -31.72
CA LYS A 118 34.72 -8.33 -32.71
C LYS A 118 35.94 -7.39 -32.58
N GLY A 119 37.07 -7.93 -32.14
CA GLY A 119 38.28 -7.17 -31.76
C GLY A 119 38.52 -7.02 -30.24
N LEU A 120 37.63 -7.54 -29.40
CA LEU A 120 37.72 -7.45 -27.94
C LEU A 120 38.03 -8.81 -27.31
N SER A 121 39.04 -8.86 -26.43
CA SER A 121 39.18 -9.98 -25.49
C SER A 121 38.28 -9.72 -24.28
N ALA A 122 37.08 -10.31 -24.28
CA ALA A 122 36.24 -10.33 -23.08
C ALA A 122 37.01 -11.07 -21.96
N THR A 123 37.38 -10.36 -20.90
CA THR A 123 38.19 -10.93 -19.81
C THR A 123 37.31 -11.61 -18.77
N LYS A 124 36.01 -11.24 -18.74
CA LYS A 124 35.00 -11.82 -17.86
C LYS A 124 33.61 -11.58 -18.45
N VAL A 125 32.75 -12.60 -18.47
CA VAL A 125 31.32 -12.48 -18.84
C VAL A 125 30.48 -12.91 -17.64
N LEU A 126 29.61 -12.04 -17.17
CA LEU A 126 28.64 -12.33 -16.12
C LEU A 126 27.22 -12.23 -16.67
N ILE A 127 26.41 -13.26 -16.41
CA ILE A 127 25.03 -13.34 -16.89
C ILE A 127 24.12 -13.41 -15.67
N GLY A 128 23.38 -12.33 -15.42
CA GLY A 128 22.16 -12.39 -14.61
C GLY A 128 21.00 -12.91 -15.45
N ARG A 129 20.03 -13.59 -14.84
CA ARG A 129 18.73 -13.91 -15.44
C ARG A 129 17.68 -13.84 -14.34
N GLU A 130 16.53 -13.23 -14.62
CA GLU A 130 15.37 -13.24 -13.73
C GLU A 130 14.09 -13.37 -14.55
N GLU A 131 13.17 -14.23 -14.11
CA GLU A 131 11.76 -14.23 -14.54
C GLU A 131 10.97 -13.45 -13.47
N LEU A 132 10.40 -12.29 -13.82
CA LEU A 132 9.47 -11.59 -12.92
C LEU A 132 8.11 -12.28 -13.02
N GLU A 133 7.47 -12.60 -11.88
CA GLU A 133 6.12 -13.17 -11.84
C GLU A 133 5.06 -12.08 -12.13
N GLY A 134 4.17 -12.36 -13.10
CA GLY A 134 3.05 -11.48 -13.47
C GLY A 134 2.96 -11.28 -14.99
N GLY A 135 2.15 -12.08 -15.67
CA GLY A 135 1.86 -11.97 -17.12
C GLY A 135 2.74 -12.85 -18.02
N ASP A 136 2.26 -13.12 -19.23
CA ASP A 136 2.90 -13.97 -20.26
C ASP A 136 4.26 -13.41 -20.80
N GLY A 137 4.77 -12.33 -20.21
CA GLY A 137 6.01 -11.66 -20.57
C GLY A 137 7.18 -12.04 -19.66
N LYS A 138 8.09 -12.90 -20.15
CA LYS A 138 9.34 -13.24 -19.46
C LYS A 138 10.41 -12.18 -19.74
N TRP A 139 10.90 -11.49 -18.72
CA TRP A 139 11.96 -10.47 -18.84
C TRP A 139 13.35 -11.11 -18.77
N LYS A 140 14.38 -10.47 -19.34
CA LYS A 140 15.76 -11.00 -19.35
C LYS A 140 16.81 -9.89 -19.24
N PHE A 141 17.25 -9.61 -18.04
CA PHE A 141 18.32 -8.65 -17.76
C PHE A 141 19.71 -9.31 -17.91
N LYS A 142 20.69 -8.73 -18.62
CA LYS A 142 21.98 -9.41 -18.90
C LYS A 142 23.22 -8.50 -18.78
N VAL A 143 24.00 -8.56 -17.70
CA VAL A 143 25.22 -7.73 -17.67
C VAL A 143 26.38 -8.28 -16.86
N LEU A 144 27.57 -8.41 -17.48
CA LEU A 144 28.77 -7.55 -17.35
C LEU A 144 29.87 -8.18 -18.20
N VAL A 145 30.45 -7.40 -19.12
CA VAL A 145 31.69 -7.80 -19.80
C VAL A 145 32.80 -6.82 -19.41
N GLU A 146 33.78 -7.31 -18.67
CA GLU A 146 35.00 -6.56 -18.35
C GLU A 146 36.03 -6.80 -19.47
N HIS A 147 36.61 -5.72 -20.01
CA HIS A 147 37.67 -5.78 -21.00
C HIS A 147 38.97 -5.22 -20.41
N LYS A 148 40.08 -5.98 -20.53
CA LYS A 148 41.45 -5.46 -20.36
C LYS A 148 41.90 -4.71 -21.60
N THR A 149 42.77 -3.72 -21.37
CA THR A 149 43.50 -2.97 -22.38
C THR A 149 44.30 -3.89 -23.30
N GLY A 150 43.95 -3.87 -24.58
CA GLY A 150 44.81 -4.15 -25.73
C GLY A 150 44.62 -3.03 -26.75
N ASN A 151 45.53 -2.90 -27.73
CA ASN A 151 45.51 -1.84 -28.76
C ASN A 151 44.21 -1.76 -29.58
N ASP A 152 43.31 -2.73 -29.42
CA ASP A 152 42.02 -2.79 -30.09
C ASP A 152 40.94 -2.15 -29.18
N THR A 153 40.69 -0.87 -29.43
CA THR A 153 39.51 -0.17 -28.91
C THR A 153 38.23 -0.89 -29.35
N PRO A 154 37.22 -1.13 -28.48
CA PRO A 154 35.91 -1.56 -28.96
C PRO A 154 35.44 -0.58 -30.02
N GLU A 155 34.99 -1.08 -31.18
CA GLU A 155 34.38 -0.22 -32.18
C GLU A 155 33.13 0.43 -31.54
N ILE A 156 33.24 1.72 -31.17
CA ILE A 156 32.13 2.58 -30.74
C ILE A 156 31.19 2.87 -31.95
N ARG A 157 31.42 2.22 -33.09
CA ARG A 157 30.69 2.43 -34.34
C ARG A 157 29.20 2.09 -34.13
N GLY A 158 28.37 3.14 -34.20
CA GLY A 158 26.92 3.04 -33.98
C GLY A 158 26.46 3.23 -32.53
N PHE A 159 27.38 3.40 -31.58
CA PHE A 159 27.06 3.95 -30.26
C PHE A 159 27.04 5.47 -30.32
N LYS A 160 26.22 6.07 -29.47
CA LYS A 160 26.05 7.52 -29.35
C LYS A 160 26.42 7.94 -27.94
N THR A 161 27.29 8.93 -27.84
CA THR A 161 27.65 9.57 -26.59
C THR A 161 26.56 10.55 -26.19
N ILE A 162 26.17 10.54 -24.91
CA ILE A 162 25.21 11.51 -24.36
C ILE A 162 25.97 12.73 -23.87
N GLY A 163 25.47 13.92 -24.21
CA GLY A 163 26.07 15.18 -23.78
C GLY A 163 25.72 15.48 -22.34
N CYS A 164 26.35 14.82 -21.37
CA CYS A 164 26.19 15.21 -19.96
C CYS A 164 27.25 16.27 -19.60
N LYS A 165 26.81 17.48 -19.26
CA LYS A 165 27.69 18.46 -18.62
C LYS A 165 27.93 17.99 -17.18
N VAL A 166 29.18 17.63 -16.89
CA VAL A 166 29.65 17.48 -15.51
C VAL A 166 29.59 18.87 -14.89
N GLY A 167 28.57 19.17 -14.07
CA GLY A 167 28.48 20.49 -13.42
C GLY A 167 27.12 20.92 -12.86
N GLU A 168 26.00 20.35 -13.30
CA GLU A 168 24.70 20.60 -12.63
C GLU A 168 24.48 19.51 -11.58
N ASN A 169 24.80 19.85 -10.33
CA ASN A 169 24.80 18.87 -9.25
C ASN A 169 23.37 18.47 -8.84
N LEU A 170 22.82 17.40 -9.45
CA LEU A 170 21.54 16.82 -9.07
C LEU A 170 21.47 16.48 -7.57
N GLU A 171 22.61 16.17 -6.93
CA GLU A 171 22.64 15.86 -5.49
C GLU A 171 22.12 17.00 -4.63
N SER A 172 22.47 18.24 -5.00
CA SER A 172 21.98 19.43 -4.27
C SER A 172 20.46 19.56 -4.40
N ARG A 173 19.92 19.30 -5.60
CA ARG A 173 18.47 19.38 -5.88
C ARG A 173 17.69 18.27 -5.19
N VAL A 174 18.26 17.07 -5.11
CA VAL A 174 17.68 15.96 -4.35
C VAL A 174 17.80 16.22 -2.84
N ALA A 175 18.86 16.88 -2.37
CA ALA A 175 18.99 17.30 -0.98
C ALA A 175 17.89 18.31 -0.58
N ASP A 176 17.53 19.24 -1.48
CA ASP A 176 16.47 20.22 -1.24
C ASP A 176 15.13 19.55 -0.90
N LEU A 177 14.84 18.38 -1.51
CA LEU A 177 13.63 17.58 -1.23
C LEU A 177 13.60 16.97 0.19
N ALA A 178 14.76 16.83 0.82
CA ALA A 178 14.90 16.23 2.15
C ALA A 178 14.73 17.21 3.31
N THR A 179 14.74 18.52 3.02
CA THR A 179 14.69 19.59 4.02
C THR A 179 13.38 19.58 4.83
N GLY A 180 12.30 19.12 4.21
CA GLY A 180 10.94 19.26 4.75
C GLY A 180 10.36 20.65 4.62
N ASN A 181 11.07 21.58 3.95
CA ASN A 181 10.54 22.86 3.54
C ASN A 181 9.86 22.72 2.17
N PHE A 182 8.63 23.22 2.05
CA PHE A 182 7.85 23.11 0.81
C PHE A 182 8.48 23.87 -0.36
N GLU A 183 8.97 25.09 -0.16
CA GLU A 183 9.55 25.90 -1.24
C GLU A 183 10.91 25.35 -1.70
N ASP A 184 11.74 24.89 -0.77
CA ASP A 184 13.00 24.21 -1.13
C ASP A 184 12.70 22.93 -1.91
N SER A 185 11.74 22.13 -1.42
CA SER A 185 11.32 20.90 -2.10
C SER A 185 10.74 21.19 -3.50
N ARG A 186 9.93 22.25 -3.63
CA ARG A 186 9.34 22.69 -4.91
C ARG A 186 10.42 23.16 -5.89
N GLY A 187 11.40 23.92 -5.42
CA GLY A 187 12.55 24.34 -6.21
C GLY A 187 13.41 23.15 -6.65
N GLY A 188 13.71 22.23 -5.73
CA GLY A 188 14.49 21.02 -6.00
C GLY A 188 13.85 20.14 -7.08
N ILE A 189 12.55 19.83 -6.94
CA ILE A 189 11.87 18.95 -7.93
C ILE A 189 11.76 19.60 -9.31
N LYS A 190 11.58 20.92 -9.36
CA LYS A 190 11.57 21.68 -10.62
C LYS A 190 12.87 21.47 -11.40
N GLU A 191 14.03 21.60 -10.73
CA GLU A 191 15.32 21.42 -11.39
C GLU A 191 15.60 19.96 -11.74
N ILE A 192 15.16 19.00 -10.90
CA ILE A 192 15.26 17.56 -11.21
C ILE A 192 14.52 17.22 -12.51
N ILE A 193 13.31 17.75 -12.71
CA ILE A 193 12.52 17.46 -13.92
C ILE A 193 13.03 18.20 -15.16
N LYS A 194 13.63 19.38 -15.00
CA LYS A 194 14.34 20.04 -16.11
C LYS A 194 15.52 19.21 -16.60
N GLU A 195 16.32 18.67 -15.68
CA GLU A 195 17.42 17.76 -16.04
C GLU A 195 16.89 16.48 -16.70
N ALA A 196 15.80 15.91 -16.16
CA ALA A 196 15.13 14.76 -16.78
C ALA A 196 14.69 15.06 -18.23
N LYS A 197 14.11 16.24 -18.48
CA LYS A 197 13.74 16.68 -19.84
C LYS A 197 14.98 16.76 -20.73
N GLY A 198 16.04 17.44 -20.28
CA GLY A 198 17.26 17.61 -21.07
C GLY A 198 17.88 16.27 -21.49
N LEU A 199 18.04 15.36 -20.53
CA LEU A 199 18.57 14.02 -20.79
C LEU A 199 17.64 13.18 -21.68
N TYR A 200 16.33 13.22 -21.44
CA TYR A 200 15.35 12.49 -22.22
C TYR A 200 15.29 12.97 -23.68
N SER A 201 15.32 14.29 -23.89
CA SER A 201 15.35 14.91 -25.22
C SER A 201 16.62 14.51 -25.99
N ASP A 202 17.80 14.60 -25.37
CA ASP A 202 19.06 14.21 -26.04
C ASP A 202 19.04 12.73 -26.44
N LEU A 203 18.59 11.85 -25.54
CA LEU A 203 18.41 10.43 -25.82
C LEU A 203 17.39 10.18 -26.95
N LYS A 204 16.27 10.90 -26.93
CA LYS A 204 15.20 10.76 -27.92
C LYS A 204 15.66 11.19 -29.31
N GLU A 205 16.34 12.33 -29.44
CA GLU A 205 16.95 12.80 -30.70
C GLU A 205 17.97 11.78 -31.23
N LYS A 206 18.64 11.09 -30.32
CA LYS A 206 19.56 10.00 -30.63
C LYS A 206 18.88 8.66 -30.86
N ASN A 207 17.54 8.56 -30.87
CA ASN A 207 16.79 7.31 -31.03
C ASN A 207 17.16 6.24 -29.97
N LEU A 208 17.43 6.67 -28.74
CA LEU A 208 17.82 5.81 -27.62
C LEU A 208 16.69 5.60 -26.59
N ILE A 209 15.50 6.16 -26.83
CA ILE A 209 14.29 5.93 -26.05
C ILE A 209 13.38 4.96 -26.80
N GLN A 210 13.03 3.84 -26.19
CA GLN A 210 12.04 2.91 -26.75
C GLN A 210 10.62 3.42 -26.47
N ASN A 211 9.72 3.35 -27.46
CA ASN A 211 8.31 3.71 -27.25
C ASN A 211 8.12 5.10 -26.64
N SER A 212 8.89 6.11 -27.10
CA SER A 212 8.94 7.45 -26.49
C SER A 212 7.59 8.17 -26.36
N ASP A 213 6.58 7.74 -27.11
CA ASP A 213 5.21 8.26 -27.09
C ASP A 213 4.31 7.57 -26.04
N LYS A 214 4.82 6.55 -25.34
CA LYS A 214 4.11 5.79 -24.30
C LYS A 214 4.50 6.27 -22.91
N GLU A 215 3.56 6.14 -21.99
CA GLU A 215 3.71 6.54 -20.59
C GLU A 215 4.79 5.71 -19.90
N ALA A 216 4.83 4.40 -20.20
CA ALA A 216 5.85 3.48 -19.74
C ALA A 216 7.29 3.95 -20.02
N ALA A 217 7.52 4.69 -21.11
CA ALA A 217 8.86 5.20 -21.41
C ALA A 217 9.28 6.32 -20.46
N GLN A 218 8.42 7.33 -20.25
CA GLN A 218 8.70 8.42 -19.30
C GLN A 218 8.74 7.91 -17.86
N HIS A 219 7.85 6.96 -17.53
CA HIS A 219 7.75 6.32 -16.23
C HIS A 219 9.03 5.56 -15.87
N GLY A 220 9.49 4.70 -16.77
CA GLY A 220 10.76 4.00 -16.65
C GLY A 220 11.92 4.99 -16.51
N PHE A 221 12.01 5.96 -17.41
CA PHE A 221 13.11 6.93 -17.45
C PHE A 221 13.27 7.72 -16.14
N ILE A 222 12.19 8.34 -15.66
CA ILE A 222 12.22 9.14 -14.41
C ILE A 222 12.52 8.23 -13.21
N SER A 223 11.90 7.05 -13.15
CA SER A 223 12.14 6.08 -12.07
C SER A 223 13.60 5.65 -12.02
N GLY A 224 14.18 5.32 -13.17
CA GLY A 224 15.59 4.94 -13.30
C GLY A 224 16.54 6.04 -12.85
N MET A 225 16.26 7.29 -13.23
CA MET A 225 17.02 8.46 -12.77
C MET A 225 16.99 8.59 -11.25
N LEU A 226 15.80 8.52 -10.63
CA LEU A 226 15.63 8.67 -9.17
C LEU A 226 16.30 7.53 -8.39
N MET A 227 16.45 6.35 -8.98
CA MET A 227 17.07 5.20 -8.32
C MET A 227 18.56 5.39 -7.99
N ASN A 228 19.24 6.32 -8.64
CA ASN A 228 20.61 6.73 -8.27
C ASN A 228 20.70 7.37 -6.87
N PHE A 229 19.58 7.80 -6.29
CA PHE A 229 19.54 8.47 -4.98
C PHE A 229 18.92 7.61 -3.87
N ARG A 230 18.42 6.40 -4.20
CA ARG A 230 17.64 5.52 -3.31
C ARG A 230 18.24 5.38 -1.90
N TYR A 231 19.53 5.10 -1.80
CA TYR A 231 20.15 4.84 -0.50
C TYR A 231 20.74 6.08 0.17
N ARG A 232 21.53 6.87 -0.57
CA ARG A 232 22.19 8.06 0.00
C ARG A 232 21.19 9.07 0.55
N TYR A 233 20.06 9.22 -0.13
CA TYR A 233 19.03 10.19 0.22
C TYR A 233 17.79 9.53 0.84
N ASN A 234 17.86 8.23 1.16
CA ASN A 234 16.72 7.44 1.67
C ASN A 234 15.45 7.73 0.84
N LEU A 235 15.59 7.69 -0.48
CA LEU A 235 14.50 7.96 -1.42
C LEU A 235 13.58 6.74 -1.49
N ARG A 236 12.31 6.95 -1.16
CA ARG A 236 11.22 5.98 -1.29
C ARG A 236 10.47 6.28 -2.58
N LEU A 237 10.47 5.34 -3.51
CA LEU A 237 9.83 5.47 -4.83
C LEU A 237 8.74 4.41 -4.95
N TYR A 238 7.56 4.84 -5.35
CA TYR A 238 6.39 4.00 -5.58
C TYR A 238 5.86 4.29 -6.98
N LEU A 239 5.52 3.22 -7.68
CA LEU A 239 5.07 3.22 -9.06
C LEU A 239 3.65 2.67 -9.07
N GLU A 240 2.71 3.40 -9.68
CA GLU A 240 1.29 3.07 -9.60
C GLU A 240 0.87 2.95 -8.13
N LEU A 241 1.15 3.97 -7.32
CA LEU A 241 0.72 3.95 -5.93
C LEU A 241 -0.75 4.34 -5.88
N LEU A 242 -1.58 3.48 -5.30
CA LEU A 242 -2.95 3.87 -5.00
C LEU A 242 -2.93 5.02 -3.98
N THR A 243 -3.30 6.21 -4.44
CA THR A 243 -3.39 7.43 -3.65
C THR A 243 -4.67 8.15 -4.02
N GLY A 244 -5.58 8.29 -3.07
CA GLY A 244 -6.83 8.99 -3.31
C GLY A 244 -7.73 8.30 -4.35
N ARG A 245 -8.05 9.03 -5.42
CA ARG A 245 -8.98 8.62 -6.49
C ARG A 245 -8.50 7.48 -7.39
N GLY A 246 -7.22 7.11 -7.38
CA GLY A 246 -6.68 6.15 -8.33
C GLY A 246 -5.19 5.87 -8.12
N TYR A 247 -4.61 5.20 -9.11
CA TYR A 247 -3.19 4.94 -9.15
C TYR A 247 -2.48 6.17 -9.70
N SER A 248 -1.65 6.81 -8.87
CA SER A 248 -0.75 7.85 -9.35
C SER A 248 0.45 7.20 -10.00
N ASP A 249 0.87 7.72 -11.15
CA ASP A 249 1.98 7.16 -11.93
C ASP A 249 3.25 7.02 -11.08
N ILE A 250 3.76 8.13 -10.53
CA ILE A 250 4.96 8.13 -9.69
C ILE A 250 4.69 8.91 -8.41
N VAL A 251 4.89 8.24 -7.27
CA VAL A 251 4.88 8.89 -5.96
C VAL A 251 6.19 8.61 -5.24
N PHE A 252 6.82 9.65 -4.71
CA PHE A 252 8.08 9.45 -3.99
C PHE A 252 8.28 10.44 -2.84
N LEU A 253 9.21 10.08 -1.96
CA LEU A 253 9.57 10.83 -0.77
C LEU A 253 11.08 10.74 -0.57
N VAL A 254 11.75 11.88 -0.46
CA VAL A 254 13.19 11.95 -0.22
C VAL A 254 13.44 12.42 1.20
N ARG A 255 14.15 11.63 2.00
CA ARG A 255 14.35 11.96 3.42
C ARG A 255 15.75 12.44 3.78
N GLY A 256 16.69 12.36 2.84
CA GLY A 256 18.11 12.69 3.05
C GLY A 256 18.81 11.72 4.01
N GLY A 257 20.10 11.95 4.27
CA GLY A 257 20.89 11.11 5.18
C GLY A 257 20.35 11.07 6.61
N GLY A 258 19.69 12.16 7.05
CA GLY A 258 19.04 12.26 8.37
C GLY A 258 17.78 11.41 8.53
N ARG A 259 17.16 10.97 7.41
CA ARG A 259 15.83 10.35 7.36
C ARG A 259 14.73 11.26 7.94
N SER A 260 14.64 12.49 7.43
CA SER A 260 13.65 13.47 7.86
C SER A 260 12.22 12.92 7.79
N TRP A 261 11.50 13.05 8.91
CA TRP A 261 10.05 12.80 8.97
C TRP A 261 9.26 13.96 8.39
N LYS A 262 9.84 15.15 8.24
CA LYS A 262 9.17 16.33 7.66
C LYS A 262 9.26 16.38 6.13
N ALA A 263 9.93 15.42 5.50
CA ALA A 263 10.09 15.35 4.05
C ALA A 263 8.74 15.52 3.32
N VAL A 264 8.73 16.33 2.26
CA VAL A 264 7.52 16.64 1.50
C VAL A 264 7.36 15.57 0.40
N PRO A 265 6.26 14.79 0.40
CA PRO A 265 6.00 13.83 -0.67
C PRO A 265 5.70 14.54 -1.98
N VAL A 266 6.02 13.86 -3.08
CA VAL A 266 5.75 14.32 -4.45
C VAL A 266 4.84 13.30 -5.13
N ILE A 267 3.74 13.77 -5.68
CA ILE A 267 2.83 13.05 -6.58
C ILE A 267 3.04 13.59 -7.99
N MET A 268 3.36 12.69 -8.92
CA MET A 268 3.62 13.02 -10.30
C MET A 268 2.72 12.18 -11.21
N GLU A 269 2.05 12.87 -12.13
CA GLU A 269 1.24 12.28 -13.20
C GLU A 269 1.90 12.58 -14.56
N LEU A 270 1.99 11.56 -15.41
CA LEU A 270 2.67 11.58 -16.70
C LEU A 270 1.64 11.55 -17.84
N LYS A 271 1.67 12.54 -18.72
CA LYS A 271 0.80 12.57 -19.91
C LYS A 271 1.62 12.74 -21.19
N PRO A 272 2.31 11.68 -21.69
CA PRO A 272 3.23 11.75 -22.83
C PRO A 272 2.59 12.19 -24.17
N LYS A 273 1.26 12.11 -24.29
CA LYS A 273 0.44 12.54 -25.43
C LYS A 273 -0.63 13.58 -25.07
N GLY A 274 -0.61 14.08 -23.83
CA GLY A 274 -1.65 14.95 -23.28
C GLY A 274 -1.08 16.25 -22.74
N SER A 275 -1.96 17.03 -22.11
CA SER A 275 -1.60 18.29 -21.48
C SER A 275 -1.11 18.08 -20.05
N VAL A 276 -0.11 18.86 -19.65
CA VAL A 276 0.45 18.86 -18.29
C VAL A 276 -0.54 19.41 -17.27
N GLU A 277 -1.47 20.27 -17.67
CA GLU A 277 -2.55 20.79 -16.81
C GLU A 277 -3.55 19.70 -16.43
N ASN A 278 -3.94 18.84 -17.38
CA ASN A 278 -4.78 17.67 -17.09
C ASN A 278 -4.04 16.71 -16.14
N ALA A 279 -2.75 16.48 -16.38
CA ALA A 279 -1.91 15.67 -15.50
C ALA A 279 -1.86 16.24 -14.06
N LEU A 280 -1.65 17.55 -13.92
CA LEU A 280 -1.64 18.21 -12.62
C LEU A 280 -3.00 18.15 -11.92
N SER A 281 -4.09 18.30 -12.66
CA SER A 281 -5.45 18.16 -12.11
C SER A 281 -5.67 16.76 -11.53
N GLU A 282 -5.22 15.72 -12.24
CA GLU A 282 -5.25 14.32 -11.76
C GLU A 282 -4.37 14.14 -10.52
N ALA A 283 -3.10 14.57 -10.56
CA ALA A 283 -2.19 14.54 -9.41
C ALA A 283 -2.75 15.24 -8.16
N SER A 284 -3.35 16.42 -8.35
CA SER A 284 -3.98 17.20 -7.27
C SER A 284 -5.24 16.51 -6.73
N SER A 285 -5.95 15.75 -7.57
CA SER A 285 -7.10 14.98 -7.15
C SER A 285 -6.72 13.78 -6.26
N TYR A 286 -5.57 13.15 -6.52
CA TYR A 286 -5.02 12.07 -5.69
C TYR A 286 -4.63 12.57 -4.29
N ALA A 287 -4.04 13.76 -4.20
CA ALA A 287 -3.65 14.36 -2.93
C ALA A 287 -4.83 14.56 -1.95
N ARG A 288 -6.07 14.73 -2.45
CA ARG A 288 -7.26 14.92 -1.61
C ARG A 288 -7.58 13.73 -0.71
N GLY A 289 -7.16 12.52 -1.09
CA GLY A 289 -7.37 11.30 -0.29
C GLY A 289 -6.21 10.97 0.65
N LEU A 290 -5.21 11.85 0.79
CA LEU A 290 -4.10 11.61 1.70
C LEU A 290 -4.47 11.98 3.13
N LEU A 291 -5.01 10.98 3.85
CA LEU A 291 -5.13 11.04 5.31
C LEU A 291 -3.81 10.60 5.96
N ARG A 292 -3.38 11.34 6.97
CA ARG A 292 -2.08 11.14 7.63
C ARG A 292 -1.87 9.73 8.19
N ASN A 293 -2.94 9.07 8.66
CA ASN A 293 -2.93 7.71 9.18
C ASN A 293 -3.25 6.62 8.14
N LYS A 294 -3.51 6.98 6.88
CA LYS A 294 -3.76 6.02 5.79
C LYS A 294 -2.69 6.05 4.70
N MET A 295 -1.80 7.05 4.75
CA MET A 295 -0.79 7.25 3.73
C MET A 295 0.32 6.19 3.82
N ARG A 296 0.60 5.53 2.69
CA ARG A 296 1.71 4.56 2.55
C ARG A 296 3.10 5.21 2.62
N LEU A 297 3.15 6.54 2.62
CA LEU A 297 4.33 7.37 2.83
C LEU A 297 4.28 7.95 4.23
N LEU A 298 5.17 7.52 5.10
CA LEU A 298 5.14 7.99 6.49
C LEU A 298 5.80 9.37 6.59
N THR A 299 5.02 10.44 6.62
CA THR A 299 5.55 11.79 6.78
C THR A 299 4.72 12.60 7.79
N ASN A 300 5.41 13.52 8.45
CA ASN A 300 4.86 14.58 9.29
C ASN A 300 4.71 15.90 8.52
N SER A 301 5.05 15.93 7.23
CA SER A 301 4.72 17.06 6.37
C SER A 301 3.20 17.27 6.32
N GLU A 302 2.78 18.53 6.38
CA GLU A 302 1.39 18.94 6.15
C GLU A 302 1.11 19.19 4.66
N HIS A 303 2.16 19.13 3.82
CA HIS A 303 2.12 19.47 2.41
C HIS A 303 2.50 18.28 1.53
N VAL A 304 1.94 18.25 0.33
CA VAL A 304 2.35 17.39 -0.78
C VAL A 304 2.50 18.23 -2.05
N ILE A 305 3.53 17.93 -2.83
CA ILE A 305 3.75 18.56 -4.13
C ILE A 305 3.04 17.72 -5.18
N CYS A 306 2.16 18.35 -5.96
CA CYS A 306 1.50 17.74 -7.11
C CYS A 306 2.08 18.31 -8.40
N MET A 307 2.39 17.43 -9.35
CA MET A 307 3.04 17.81 -10.61
C MET A 307 2.46 17.03 -11.79
N GLY A 308 2.18 17.75 -12.87
CA GLY A 308 1.92 17.16 -14.19
C GLY A 308 3.19 17.21 -15.03
N VAL A 309 3.54 16.13 -15.71
CA VAL A 309 4.77 16.02 -16.52
C VAL A 309 4.48 15.43 -17.90
N ASN A 310 5.13 16.01 -18.91
CA ASN A 310 5.23 15.47 -20.25
C ASN A 310 6.62 15.79 -20.83
N LEU A 311 7.53 14.81 -20.79
CA LEU A 311 8.89 14.98 -21.33
C LEU A 311 8.94 15.09 -22.87
N ASN A 312 7.84 14.83 -23.58
CA ASN A 312 7.76 15.01 -25.03
C ASN A 312 7.34 16.43 -25.44
N ASP A 313 6.84 17.24 -24.52
CA ASP A 313 6.32 18.56 -24.84
C ASP A 313 7.46 19.54 -25.16
N GLN A 314 7.33 20.21 -26.30
CA GLN A 314 8.26 21.26 -26.72
C GLN A 314 8.03 22.57 -25.95
N GLY A 315 6.84 22.78 -25.39
CA GLY A 315 6.52 23.87 -24.46
C GLY A 315 6.89 23.53 -23.01
N ASP A 316 5.96 23.79 -22.10
CA ASP A 316 6.13 23.48 -20.67
C ASP A 316 6.01 21.97 -20.44
N SER A 317 7.17 21.30 -20.34
CA SER A 317 7.27 19.86 -20.07
C SER A 317 6.74 19.44 -18.70
N TYR A 318 6.42 20.41 -17.85
CA TYR A 318 5.84 20.15 -16.54
C TYR A 318 5.09 21.39 -16.04
N ILE A 319 4.16 21.15 -15.11
CA ILE A 319 3.55 22.18 -14.27
C ILE A 319 3.48 21.65 -12.84
N ILE A 320 3.83 22.49 -11.88
CA ILE A 320 3.73 22.19 -10.44
C ILE A 320 2.61 23.05 -9.89
N SER A 321 1.77 22.49 -9.00
CA SER A 321 0.77 23.30 -8.30
C SER A 321 1.43 24.48 -7.58
N ASP A 322 0.87 25.68 -7.75
CA ASP A 322 1.33 26.89 -7.05
C ASP A 322 0.93 26.89 -5.57
N GLN A 323 -0.04 26.08 -5.18
CA GLN A 323 -0.45 25.88 -3.80
C GLN A 323 -0.14 24.44 -3.37
N PRO A 324 0.46 24.22 -2.18
CA PRO A 324 0.62 22.88 -1.64
C PRO A 324 -0.76 22.25 -1.44
N SER A 325 -0.93 21.03 -1.93
CA SER A 325 -2.02 20.21 -1.45
C SER A 325 -1.72 19.81 0.00
N GLN A 326 -2.75 19.66 0.83
CA GLN A 326 -2.58 19.38 2.26
C GLN A 326 -2.77 17.90 2.57
N ILE A 327 -1.89 17.37 3.43
CA ILE A 327 -2.11 16.07 4.06
C ILE A 327 -3.01 16.32 5.26
N LYS A 328 -4.23 15.79 5.19
CA LYS A 328 -5.22 16.02 6.24
C LYS A 328 -4.96 15.11 7.43
N ARG A 329 -5.06 15.69 8.62
CA ARG A 329 -5.19 14.95 9.88
C ARG A 329 -6.61 15.13 10.38
N ASN A 330 -7.30 14.03 10.64
CA ASN A 330 -8.57 14.12 11.34
C ASN A 330 -8.32 14.54 12.79
N GLU A 331 -9.06 15.52 13.28
CA GLU A 331 -8.98 15.94 14.68
C GLU A 331 -9.60 14.93 15.65
N LYS A 332 -10.46 14.05 15.11
CA LYS A 332 -11.27 13.05 15.81
C LYS A 332 -11.68 11.96 14.81
N PRO A 333 -12.09 10.75 15.27
CA PRO A 333 -12.59 9.70 14.39
C PRO A 333 -13.66 10.23 13.42
N VAL A 334 -13.66 9.75 12.17
CA VAL A 334 -14.62 10.22 11.15
C VAL A 334 -16.07 10.03 11.60
N MET A 335 -16.40 8.90 12.24
CA MET A 335 -17.75 8.68 12.77
C MET A 335 -18.17 9.72 13.82
N GLN A 336 -17.22 10.21 14.63
CA GLN A 336 -17.45 11.30 15.58
C GLN A 336 -17.70 12.63 14.86
N SER A 337 -16.95 12.93 13.80
CA SER A 337 -17.16 14.13 12.98
C SER A 337 -18.51 14.10 12.25
N LEU A 338 -18.89 12.96 11.69
CA LEU A 338 -20.20 12.77 11.06
C LEU A 338 -21.34 13.01 12.07
N MET A 339 -21.24 12.39 13.25
CA MET A 339 -22.24 12.58 14.31
C MET A 339 -22.39 14.06 14.69
N GLN A 340 -21.28 14.79 14.88
CA GLN A 340 -21.34 16.20 15.26
C GLN A 340 -21.95 17.08 14.17
N SER A 341 -21.55 16.91 12.91
CA SER A 341 -22.14 17.68 11.79
C SER A 341 -23.63 17.39 11.63
N LEU A 342 -24.08 16.17 11.88
CA LEU A 342 -25.50 15.80 11.83
C LEU A 342 -26.28 16.34 13.03
N LEU A 343 -25.70 16.36 14.23
CA LEU A 343 -26.30 17.02 15.39
C LEU A 343 -26.47 18.52 15.14
N ASP A 344 -25.49 19.19 14.53
CA ASP A 344 -25.62 20.61 14.17
C ASP A 344 -26.82 20.84 13.22
N ILE A 345 -27.03 19.95 12.25
CA ILE A 345 -28.18 20.00 11.33
C ILE A 345 -29.50 19.76 12.08
N VAL A 346 -29.54 18.77 12.98
CA VAL A 346 -30.74 18.44 13.77
C VAL A 346 -31.10 19.57 14.75
N CYS A 347 -30.12 20.18 15.39
CA CYS A 347 -30.33 21.27 16.35
C CYS A 347 -30.68 22.61 15.70
N SER A 348 -30.35 22.82 14.43
CA SER A 348 -30.59 24.09 13.72
C SER A 348 -31.98 24.19 13.10
N ASN A 349 -32.61 25.36 13.18
CA ASN A 349 -33.87 25.63 12.46
C ASN A 349 -33.64 26.06 10.99
N GLU A 350 -32.40 26.27 10.57
CA GLU A 350 -32.01 26.70 9.23
C GLU A 350 -31.35 25.57 8.43
N LYS A 351 -31.36 25.68 7.09
CA LYS A 351 -30.63 24.75 6.22
C LYS A 351 -29.12 24.94 6.40
N CYS A 352 -28.47 24.04 7.13
CA CYS A 352 -27.02 24.02 7.33
C CYS A 352 -26.27 23.40 6.13
N LYS A 353 -26.34 24.06 4.96
CA LYS A 353 -25.67 23.57 3.72
C LYS A 353 -24.19 23.27 3.91
N ASP A 354 -23.49 24.08 4.72
CA ASP A 354 -22.07 23.88 4.99
C ASP A 354 -21.81 22.57 5.76
N LYS A 355 -22.71 22.21 6.70
CA LYS A 355 -22.63 20.96 7.46
C LYS A 355 -22.99 19.75 6.61
N GLU A 356 -23.98 19.88 5.73
CA GLU A 356 -24.26 18.85 4.72
C GLU A 356 -23.05 18.63 3.80
N SER A 357 -22.39 19.71 3.36
CA SER A 357 -21.15 19.61 2.57
C SER A 357 -20.06 18.90 3.36
N GLN A 358 -19.86 19.25 4.64
CA GLN A 358 -18.87 18.58 5.50
C GLN A 358 -19.14 17.07 5.63
N VAL A 359 -20.40 16.66 5.80
CA VAL A 359 -20.76 15.22 5.82
C VAL A 359 -20.41 14.55 4.50
N LYS A 360 -20.73 15.18 3.38
CA LYS A 360 -20.41 14.67 2.04
C LYS A 360 -18.91 14.58 1.78
N ASP A 361 -18.16 15.59 2.21
CA ASP A 361 -16.72 15.67 2.05
C ASP A 361 -16.01 14.61 2.90
N LEU A 362 -16.39 14.43 4.16
CA LEU A 362 -15.84 13.39 5.04
C LEU A 362 -16.06 11.99 4.49
N LEU A 363 -17.27 11.69 4.03
CA LEU A 363 -17.58 10.39 3.42
C LEU A 363 -16.81 10.22 2.10
N GLY A 364 -16.76 11.27 1.27
CA GLY A 364 -16.01 11.28 0.02
C GLY A 364 -14.51 11.03 0.22
N GLU A 365 -13.91 11.62 1.25
CA GLU A 365 -12.51 11.43 1.61
C GLU A 365 -12.22 10.01 2.07
N LEU A 366 -13.08 9.42 2.90
CA LEU A 366 -12.95 8.01 3.30
C LEU A 366 -12.95 7.08 2.08
N TYR A 367 -13.86 7.31 1.14
CA TYR A 367 -13.89 6.56 -0.12
C TYR A 367 -12.57 6.64 -0.89
N TYR A 368 -11.86 7.77 -0.85
CA TYR A 368 -10.54 7.93 -1.48
C TYR A 368 -9.40 7.23 -0.75
N THR A 369 -9.63 6.68 0.45
CA THR A 369 -8.56 6.03 1.23
C THR A 369 -8.56 4.50 1.13
N PHE A 370 -9.63 3.90 0.58
CA PHE A 370 -9.77 2.45 0.53
C PHE A 370 -9.05 1.86 -0.71
N PRO A 371 -8.25 0.79 -0.54
CA PRO A 371 -7.73 -0.03 -1.63
C PRO A 371 -8.78 -0.42 -2.67
N SER A 372 -8.41 -0.41 -3.95
CA SER A 372 -9.34 -0.78 -5.02
C SER A 372 -9.82 -2.23 -4.95
N GLU A 373 -8.98 -3.11 -4.40
CA GLU A 373 -9.27 -4.51 -4.13
C GLU A 373 -10.21 -4.69 -2.92
N GLN A 374 -10.41 -3.62 -2.15
CA GLN A 374 -11.33 -3.53 -1.02
C GLN A 374 -12.62 -2.78 -1.35
N TYR A 375 -12.89 -2.52 -2.64
CA TYR A 375 -14.23 -2.16 -3.12
C TYR A 375 -15.18 -3.39 -3.01
N THR A 376 -15.29 -3.95 -1.80
CA THR A 376 -16.20 -5.04 -1.46
C THR A 376 -17.62 -4.51 -1.27
N ARG A 377 -18.56 -5.44 -1.10
CA ARG A 377 -20.00 -5.16 -0.98
C ARG A 377 -20.41 -4.50 0.35
N ASP A 378 -19.45 -4.08 1.19
CA ASP A 378 -19.68 -3.73 2.61
C ASP A 378 -18.48 -3.08 3.33
N TYR A 379 -17.42 -2.66 2.63
CA TYR A 379 -16.20 -2.20 3.31
C TYR A 379 -16.44 -0.93 4.15
N LEU A 380 -17.13 0.08 3.61
CA LEU A 380 -17.38 1.35 4.31
C LEU A 380 -18.20 1.12 5.57
N SER A 381 -19.29 0.34 5.49
CA SER A 381 -20.11 0.05 6.66
C SER A 381 -19.28 -0.65 7.73
N ARG A 382 -18.51 -1.69 7.39
CA ARG A 382 -17.66 -2.37 8.38
C ARG A 382 -16.55 -1.48 8.94
N PHE A 383 -15.99 -0.60 8.13
CA PHE A 383 -15.06 0.43 8.59
C PHE A 383 -15.70 1.38 9.62
N LEU A 384 -16.91 1.88 9.34
CA LEU A 384 -17.64 2.74 10.29
C LEU A 384 -18.07 1.99 11.55
N LEU A 385 -18.45 0.71 11.43
CA LEU A 385 -18.73 -0.19 12.57
C LEU A 385 -17.53 -0.25 13.54
N GLY A 386 -16.30 -0.27 13.01
CA GLY A 386 -15.08 -0.22 13.81
C GLY A 386 -14.91 1.06 14.63
N GLN A 387 -15.48 2.18 14.17
CA GLN A 387 -15.39 3.48 14.86
C GLN A 387 -16.55 3.76 15.82
N LEU A 388 -17.68 3.06 15.71
CA LEU A 388 -18.84 3.27 16.58
C LEU A 388 -18.51 3.15 18.09
N PRO A 389 -17.72 2.15 18.56
CA PRO A 389 -17.35 2.05 19.98
C PRO A 389 -16.52 3.22 20.51
N LEU A 390 -15.94 4.04 19.61
CA LEU A 390 -15.09 5.19 19.93
C LEU A 390 -15.86 6.51 20.06
N LEU A 391 -17.18 6.50 19.87
CA LEU A 391 -17.99 7.71 19.95
C LEU A 391 -17.96 8.30 21.36
N ASN A 392 -17.70 9.60 21.41
CA ASN A 392 -17.71 10.39 22.63
C ASN A 392 -19.02 11.15 22.76
N LYS A 393 -19.57 11.12 23.98
CA LYS A 393 -20.77 11.88 24.33
C LYS A 393 -20.54 13.39 24.11
N PRO A 394 -21.42 14.10 23.38
CA PRO A 394 -21.39 15.56 23.32
C PRO A 394 -21.56 16.21 24.70
N GLU A 395 -20.95 17.38 24.92
CA GLU A 395 -21.03 18.08 26.22
C GLU A 395 -22.47 18.43 26.64
N GLU A 396 -23.33 18.70 25.66
CA GLU A 396 -24.75 19.05 25.80
C GLU A 396 -25.64 17.83 26.07
N ALA A 397 -25.11 16.62 25.94
CA ALA A 397 -25.84 15.38 26.10
C ALA A 397 -25.74 14.78 27.51
N LYS A 398 -26.83 14.19 27.99
CA LYS A 398 -26.89 13.35 29.20
C LYS A 398 -26.27 11.99 28.93
N SER A 399 -26.71 11.35 27.86
CA SER A 399 -26.29 10.01 27.44
C SER A 399 -26.16 9.93 25.92
N ILE A 400 -25.46 8.90 25.46
CA ILE A 400 -25.39 8.50 24.06
C ILE A 400 -25.53 6.99 24.01
N SER A 401 -26.37 6.50 23.09
CA SER A 401 -26.58 5.08 22.86
C SER A 401 -26.45 4.77 21.38
N VAL A 402 -25.85 3.64 21.06
CA VAL A 402 -25.61 3.21 19.67
C VAL A 402 -26.26 1.85 19.47
N TYR A 403 -26.96 1.70 18.36
CA TYR A 403 -27.65 0.48 17.99
C TYR A 403 -27.33 0.07 16.56
N LEU A 404 -27.28 -1.24 16.36
CA LEU A 404 -27.25 -1.90 15.08
C LEU A 404 -28.65 -2.43 14.76
N PHE A 405 -29.12 -2.22 13.53
CA PHE A 405 -30.36 -2.84 13.05
C PHE A 405 -30.07 -3.94 12.03
N ASN A 406 -30.44 -5.17 12.39
CA ASN A 406 -30.30 -6.36 11.57
C ASN A 406 -31.61 -6.61 10.81
N HIS A 407 -31.58 -6.35 9.50
CA HIS A 407 -32.74 -6.57 8.62
C HIS A 407 -33.14 -8.05 8.58
N SER A 408 -34.44 -8.38 8.66
CA SER A 408 -34.97 -9.76 8.52
C SER A 408 -35.03 -10.22 7.05
N GLU A 409 -35.16 -11.53 6.78
CA GLU A 409 -35.03 -12.16 5.44
C GLU A 409 -36.13 -11.85 4.42
N GLU A 410 -37.11 -11.00 4.74
CA GLU A 410 -38.21 -10.78 3.81
C GLU A 410 -37.80 -9.91 2.60
N ARG A 411 -38.11 -10.43 1.40
CA ARG A 411 -38.00 -9.71 0.13
C ARG A 411 -38.87 -8.45 0.19
N ILE A 412 -38.26 -7.29 0.39
CA ILE A 412 -39.02 -6.03 0.34
C ILE A 412 -39.44 -5.75 -1.10
N GLY A 413 -40.65 -6.18 -1.47
CA GLY A 413 -41.24 -6.00 -2.81
C GLY A 413 -40.63 -6.86 -3.91
N GLY A 414 -40.29 -8.13 -3.62
CA GLY A 414 -39.79 -9.07 -4.63
C GLY A 414 -38.37 -8.79 -5.11
N LYS A 415 -37.65 -7.83 -4.52
CA LYS A 415 -36.27 -7.46 -4.87
C LYS A 415 -35.29 -7.82 -3.77
N ASP A 416 -34.13 -8.32 -4.17
CA ASP A 416 -33.05 -8.77 -3.28
C ASP A 416 -32.17 -7.59 -2.83
N ILE A 417 -32.68 -6.81 -1.88
CA ILE A 417 -32.01 -5.60 -1.34
C ILE A 417 -31.18 -5.93 -0.10
N LYS A 418 -31.39 -7.12 0.49
CA LYS A 418 -30.89 -7.49 1.82
C LYS A 418 -29.38 -7.73 1.89
N GLY A 419 -28.75 -8.18 0.80
CA GLY A 419 -27.32 -8.49 0.80
C GLY A 419 -26.39 -7.30 1.05
N HIS A 420 -26.94 -6.08 1.11
CA HIS A 420 -26.21 -4.85 0.80
C HIS A 420 -26.53 -3.66 1.71
N LEU A 421 -27.57 -3.71 2.54
CA LEU A 421 -27.97 -2.59 3.41
C LEU A 421 -27.52 -2.81 4.85
N THR A 422 -26.81 -1.82 5.41
CA THR A 422 -26.44 -1.76 6.82
C THR A 422 -27.05 -0.52 7.46
N THR A 423 -27.62 -0.66 8.67
CA THR A 423 -28.24 0.47 9.39
C THR A 423 -27.65 0.65 10.78
N TYR A 424 -27.19 1.86 11.09
CA TYR A 424 -26.78 2.29 12.43
C TYR A 424 -27.73 3.35 12.98
N ILE A 425 -27.98 3.30 14.28
CA ILE A 425 -28.81 4.28 14.99
C ILE A 425 -27.98 4.85 16.13
N VAL A 426 -27.84 6.17 16.16
CA VAL A 426 -27.20 6.90 17.25
C VAL A 426 -28.25 7.75 17.94
N VAL A 427 -28.47 7.52 19.23
CA VAL A 427 -29.42 8.25 20.05
C VAL A 427 -28.64 9.11 21.02
N VAL A 428 -28.87 10.42 20.95
CA VAL A 428 -28.25 11.42 21.84
C VAL A 428 -29.34 12.05 22.68
N GLU A 429 -29.37 11.69 23.96
CA GLU A 429 -30.29 12.27 24.93
C GLU A 429 -29.72 13.61 25.41
N GLY A 430 -30.38 14.71 25.09
CA GLY A 430 -29.96 16.05 25.50
C GLY A 430 -30.25 16.35 26.97
N LYS A 431 -29.54 17.33 27.54
CA LYS A 431 -29.84 17.88 28.87
C LYS A 431 -31.26 18.47 28.97
N ASP A 432 -31.81 18.88 27.83
CA ASP A 432 -33.19 19.32 27.60
C ASP A 432 -34.23 18.18 27.60
N ASN A 433 -33.83 16.94 27.90
CA ASN A 433 -34.67 15.73 27.81
C ASN A 433 -35.20 15.42 26.41
N ARG A 434 -34.59 15.99 25.36
CA ARG A 434 -34.94 15.66 23.97
C ARG A 434 -33.99 14.62 23.42
N ASN A 435 -34.54 13.59 22.79
CA ASN A 435 -33.78 12.56 22.10
C ASN A 435 -33.55 12.98 20.66
N ARG A 436 -32.28 13.20 20.31
CA ARG A 436 -31.84 13.44 18.93
C ARG A 436 -31.42 12.10 18.33
N VAL A 437 -32.01 11.73 17.21
CA VAL A 437 -31.82 10.40 16.59
C VAL A 437 -31.17 10.57 15.23
N LEU A 438 -29.98 9.97 15.06
CA LEU A 438 -29.26 9.94 13.81
C LEU A 438 -29.29 8.52 13.25
N ILE A 439 -29.80 8.34 12.04
CA ILE A 439 -29.90 7.03 11.39
C ILE A 439 -29.03 7.02 10.14
N PHE A 440 -28.11 6.07 10.06
CA PHE A 440 -27.24 5.88 8.90
C PHE A 440 -27.69 4.64 8.14
N HIS A 441 -28.12 4.82 6.90
CA HIS A 441 -28.45 3.76 5.96
C HIS A 441 -27.35 3.67 4.91
N ILE A 442 -26.57 2.59 4.94
CA ILE A 442 -25.45 2.38 4.05
C ILE A 442 -25.78 1.21 3.13
N GLN A 443 -26.08 1.50 1.86
CA GLN A 443 -26.26 0.46 0.84
C GLN A 443 -24.95 0.30 0.06
N GLU A 444 -24.29 -0.84 0.16
CA GLU A 444 -23.06 -1.14 -0.58
C GLU A 444 -23.27 -2.33 -1.50
N ALA A 445 -22.91 -2.18 -2.78
CA ALA A 445 -23.24 -3.13 -3.85
C ALA A 445 -24.73 -3.28 -4.15
N GLY A 446 -25.07 -3.21 -5.43
CA GLY A 446 -26.45 -3.23 -5.92
C GLY A 446 -26.49 -2.77 -7.36
N THR A 447 -27.49 -3.23 -8.13
CA THR A 447 -27.74 -2.74 -9.50
C THR A 447 -28.67 -1.54 -9.53
N ASP A 448 -29.45 -1.35 -8.48
CA ASP A 448 -30.53 -0.37 -8.41
C ASP A 448 -30.10 0.80 -7.51
N LYS A 449 -30.40 2.05 -7.90
CA LYS A 449 -30.25 3.20 -7.01
C LYS A 449 -31.13 3.00 -5.78
N PHE A 450 -30.62 3.30 -4.58
CA PHE A 450 -31.44 3.28 -3.36
C PHE A 450 -32.68 4.17 -3.58
N GLN A 451 -33.88 3.58 -3.55
CA GLN A 451 -35.11 4.34 -3.76
C GLN A 451 -35.51 5.01 -2.46
N TYR A 452 -34.88 6.14 -2.14
CA TYR A 452 -35.05 6.90 -0.90
C TYR A 452 -36.51 7.22 -0.52
N ASN A 453 -37.44 7.21 -1.49
CA ASN A 453 -38.87 7.49 -1.25
C ASN A 453 -39.68 6.24 -0.86
N LYS A 454 -39.07 5.05 -0.88
CA LYS A 454 -39.73 3.77 -0.55
C LYS A 454 -39.39 3.22 0.83
N TYR A 455 -38.42 3.81 1.52
CA TYR A 455 -37.88 3.31 2.78
C TYR A 455 -37.83 4.45 3.79
N SER A 456 -38.85 4.58 4.63
CA SER A 456 -38.81 5.38 5.86
C SER A 456 -38.65 4.45 7.05
N PHE A 457 -37.85 4.83 8.05
CA PHE A 457 -37.67 4.02 9.24
C PHE A 457 -38.97 3.99 10.07
N CYS A 458 -39.40 2.81 10.53
CA CYS A 458 -40.69 2.63 11.18
C CYS A 458 -40.64 3.11 12.65
N LYS A 459 -41.73 3.72 13.13
CA LYS A 459 -41.92 4.07 14.57
C LYS A 459 -41.76 2.86 15.48
N GLU A 460 -42.08 1.66 15.00
CA GLU A 460 -41.94 0.40 15.74
C GLU A 460 -40.48 0.11 16.10
N VAL A 461 -39.54 0.29 15.16
CA VAL A 461 -38.12 0.05 15.45
C VAL A 461 -37.55 1.06 16.46
N LEU A 462 -38.02 2.31 16.41
CA LEU A 462 -37.71 3.29 17.47
C LEU A 462 -38.35 2.90 18.81
N SER A 463 -39.56 2.34 18.79
CA SER A 463 -40.22 1.82 19.98
C SER A 463 -39.46 0.63 20.59
N ASP A 464 -38.88 -0.24 19.77
CA ASP A 464 -38.10 -1.40 20.23
C ASP A 464 -36.84 -1.00 21.01
N ILE A 465 -36.27 0.17 20.69
CA ILE A 465 -35.18 0.78 21.48
C ILE A 465 -35.67 1.73 22.58
N GLY A 466 -36.96 1.70 22.91
CA GLY A 466 -37.56 2.48 23.99
C GLY A 466 -37.91 3.92 23.63
N LEU A 467 -37.79 4.33 22.37
CA LEU A 467 -38.11 5.67 21.89
C LEU A 467 -39.55 5.77 21.37
N THR A 468 -40.50 5.84 22.31
CA THR A 468 -41.94 5.92 21.97
C THR A 468 -42.43 7.31 21.55
N LYS A 469 -41.62 8.35 21.80
CA LYS A 469 -41.91 9.75 21.45
C LYS A 469 -40.64 10.46 20.98
N VAL A 470 -40.33 10.36 19.68
CA VAL A 470 -39.30 11.19 19.02
C VAL A 470 -40.04 12.24 18.21
N ASN A 471 -39.68 13.50 18.38
CA ASN A 471 -40.18 14.56 17.51
C ASN A 471 -39.48 14.43 16.16
N ASP A 472 -40.22 14.47 15.06
CA ASP A 472 -39.66 14.34 13.71
C ASP A 472 -38.50 15.34 13.49
N GLN A 473 -38.59 16.54 14.06
CA GLN A 473 -37.54 17.57 13.96
C GLN A 473 -36.22 17.20 14.66
N ASP A 474 -36.26 16.27 15.61
CA ASP A 474 -35.10 15.74 16.33
C ASP A 474 -34.52 14.49 15.65
N LEU A 475 -35.00 14.12 14.45
CA LEU A 475 -34.56 12.95 13.68
C LEU A 475 -33.91 13.36 12.34
N ILE A 476 -32.79 12.70 12.04
CA ILE A 476 -32.09 12.81 10.75
C ILE A 476 -31.71 11.44 10.21
N GLU A 477 -31.98 11.22 8.93
CA GLU A 477 -31.61 10.03 8.19
C GLU A 477 -30.55 10.39 7.14
N VAL A 478 -29.47 9.61 7.12
CA VAL A 478 -28.38 9.73 6.15
C VAL A 478 -28.34 8.46 5.32
N TYR A 479 -28.61 8.59 4.04
CA TYR A 479 -28.52 7.49 3.10
C TYR A 479 -27.25 7.60 2.28
N ILE A 480 -26.51 6.51 2.22
CA ILE A 480 -25.22 6.40 1.56
C ILE A 480 -25.35 5.27 0.53
N ASP A 481 -25.39 5.62 -0.76
CA ASP A 481 -25.32 4.68 -1.87
C ASP A 481 -23.84 4.44 -2.22
N GLY A 482 -23.36 3.24 -1.94
CA GLY A 482 -21.99 2.78 -2.14
C GLY A 482 -21.75 2.24 -3.54
N TYR A 483 -20.72 1.40 -3.71
CA TYR A 483 -20.29 0.94 -5.03
C TYR A 483 -21.40 0.23 -5.83
N LYS A 484 -21.76 0.74 -7.01
CA LYS A 484 -22.46 -0.07 -8.01
C LYS A 484 -21.48 -1.09 -8.59
N LYS A 485 -21.91 -2.36 -8.67
CA LYS A 485 -21.19 -3.55 -9.18
C LYS A 485 -19.96 -3.18 -10.02
N VAL A 486 -18.79 -3.12 -9.38
CA VAL A 486 -17.52 -2.88 -10.08
C VAL A 486 -17.20 -4.16 -10.83
N GLY A 487 -16.92 -4.05 -12.14
CA GLY A 487 -16.38 -5.17 -12.91
C GLY A 487 -15.01 -5.63 -12.36
N PRO A 488 -14.37 -6.65 -12.97
CA PRO A 488 -12.98 -6.97 -12.63
C PRO A 488 -12.13 -5.70 -12.65
N VAL A 489 -11.16 -5.58 -11.73
CA VAL A 489 -10.36 -4.38 -11.39
C VAL A 489 -9.89 -3.53 -12.58
N GLN A 490 -9.74 -4.12 -13.77
CA GLN A 490 -9.36 -3.45 -15.02
C GLN A 490 -10.49 -2.69 -15.75
N SER A 491 -11.76 -2.91 -15.39
CA SER A 491 -12.94 -2.31 -16.03
C SER A 491 -13.82 -1.52 -15.07
N ALA A 492 -13.33 -1.21 -13.87
CA ALA A 492 -13.92 -0.17 -13.04
C ALA A 492 -13.97 1.12 -13.90
N PRO A 493 -15.15 1.72 -14.11
CA PRO A 493 -15.22 2.97 -14.87
C PRO A 493 -14.27 3.97 -14.24
N SER A 494 -13.64 4.82 -15.06
CA SER A 494 -12.73 5.83 -14.52
C SER A 494 -13.46 6.57 -13.38
N PRO A 495 -12.80 6.74 -12.22
CA PRO A 495 -13.40 7.36 -11.02
C PRO A 495 -14.10 8.71 -11.30
N GLY A 496 -13.77 9.37 -12.41
CA GLY A 496 -14.40 10.60 -12.90
C GLY A 496 -15.89 10.49 -13.25
N SER A 497 -16.44 9.32 -13.53
CA SER A 497 -17.90 9.13 -13.77
C SER A 497 -18.71 8.81 -12.51
N PHE A 498 -18.06 8.35 -11.43
CA PHE A 498 -18.73 7.98 -10.18
C PHE A 498 -19.15 9.21 -9.34
N PHE A 499 -18.40 10.33 -9.42
CA PHE A 499 -18.57 11.46 -8.47
C PHE A 499 -18.85 12.83 -9.10
N LYS A 500 -19.21 12.92 -10.40
CA LYS A 500 -19.93 14.10 -10.89
C LYS A 500 -21.34 14.21 -10.28
N ASP A 501 -21.86 13.11 -9.72
CA ASP A 501 -23.16 13.06 -9.06
C ASP A 501 -23.03 13.20 -7.54
N GLN A 502 -23.26 14.41 -7.00
CA GLN A 502 -23.45 14.69 -5.56
C GLN A 502 -24.68 13.99 -4.92
N GLY A 503 -25.22 12.97 -5.57
CA GLY A 503 -26.45 12.24 -5.22
C GLY A 503 -26.24 10.91 -4.49
N LEU A 504 -25.00 10.56 -4.14
CA LEU A 504 -24.67 9.33 -3.39
C LEU A 504 -24.93 9.44 -1.89
N VAL A 505 -24.89 10.66 -1.35
CA VAL A 505 -25.23 10.93 0.05
C VAL A 505 -26.47 11.81 0.08
N ASN A 506 -27.55 11.29 0.65
CA ASN A 506 -28.81 11.99 0.85
C ASN A 506 -29.06 12.18 2.34
N ILE A 507 -29.27 13.42 2.76
CA ILE A 507 -29.50 13.78 4.16
C ILE A 507 -30.93 14.29 4.27
N ARG A 508 -31.71 13.73 5.19
CA ARG A 508 -33.11 14.09 5.41
C ARG A 508 -33.37 14.37 6.88
N LYS A 509 -33.85 15.57 7.18
CA LYS A 509 -34.31 15.99 8.50
C LYS A 509 -35.84 15.95 8.56
N GLY A 510 -36.42 15.56 9.68
CA GLY A 510 -37.87 15.77 9.87
C GLY A 510 -38.77 14.75 9.20
N TYR A 511 -38.25 13.62 8.71
CA TYR A 511 -39.00 12.73 7.84
C TYR A 511 -39.35 11.41 8.55
N ILE A 512 -40.48 11.38 9.26
CA ILE A 512 -41.13 10.12 9.65
C ILE A 512 -42.39 9.98 8.80
N GLN A 513 -42.29 9.35 7.64
CA GLN A 513 -43.52 8.92 6.96
C GLN A 513 -44.13 7.76 7.75
N GLN A 514 -45.31 7.97 8.34
CA GLN A 514 -46.25 6.87 8.51
C GLN A 514 -46.65 6.42 7.11
N PHE A 515 -46.13 5.30 6.64
CA PHE A 515 -46.51 4.74 5.36
C PHE A 515 -47.95 4.21 5.44
N LYS A 516 -48.95 5.09 5.26
CA LYS A 516 -50.30 4.71 4.86
C LYS A 516 -50.42 4.98 3.36
N GLY A 517 -49.80 4.15 2.53
CA GLY A 517 -49.77 4.34 1.08
C GLY A 517 -50.24 3.10 0.33
N HIS A 518 -51.40 3.18 -0.31
CA HIS A 518 -51.86 2.21 -1.32
C HIS A 518 -50.88 2.18 -2.50
N TYR A 519 -50.42 0.98 -2.86
CA TYR A 519 -49.78 0.71 -4.14
C TYR A 519 -50.77 -0.05 -5.02
N GLY A 520 -51.53 0.67 -5.83
CA GLY A 520 -52.22 0.07 -6.98
C GLY A 520 -51.22 -0.13 -8.11
N GLU A 521 -51.03 -1.39 -8.53
CA GLU A 521 -50.48 -1.67 -9.86
C GLU A 521 -51.51 -1.20 -10.90
N ILE A 522 -51.09 -0.36 -11.83
CA ILE A 522 -51.85 -0.18 -13.08
C ILE A 522 -51.66 -1.47 -13.86
N GLY A 523 -52.58 -2.43 -13.67
CA GLY A 523 -52.54 -3.72 -14.36
C GLY A 523 -53.46 -4.79 -13.77
N SER A 524 -54.77 -4.64 -13.98
CA SER A 524 -55.80 -5.70 -14.01
C SER A 524 -55.95 -6.67 -12.80
N THR A 525 -57.01 -6.41 -12.03
CA THR A 525 -57.95 -7.36 -11.40
C THR A 525 -57.39 -8.47 -10.51
N GLY A 526 -57.50 -8.31 -9.18
CA GLY A 526 -57.53 -9.43 -8.23
C GLY A 526 -57.05 -9.09 -6.81
N SER A 527 -58.01 -8.82 -5.92
CA SER A 527 -57.90 -8.69 -4.45
C SER A 527 -56.80 -7.79 -3.87
N ASP A 528 -57.23 -6.59 -3.42
CA ASP A 528 -56.49 -5.74 -2.49
C ASP A 528 -56.23 -6.47 -1.16
N SER A 529 -54.96 -6.84 -0.93
CA SER A 529 -54.44 -7.04 0.42
C SER A 529 -53.44 -5.92 0.72
N THR A 530 -53.81 -5.03 1.63
CA THR A 530 -52.96 -3.98 2.19
C THR A 530 -51.94 -4.61 3.14
N GLU A 531 -50.83 -5.12 2.63
CA GLU A 531 -49.66 -5.41 3.47
C GLU A 531 -48.75 -4.19 3.55
N GLU A 532 -48.74 -3.54 4.73
CA GLU A 532 -47.71 -2.60 5.12
C GLU A 532 -46.35 -3.31 5.06
N LYS A 533 -45.43 -2.82 4.22
CA LYS A 533 -44.05 -3.32 4.20
C LYS A 533 -43.32 -2.77 5.43
N GLN A 534 -43.43 -3.48 6.54
CA GLN A 534 -42.73 -3.17 7.78
C GLN A 534 -41.23 -3.49 7.65
N PHE A 535 -40.37 -2.63 8.21
CA PHE A 535 -38.97 -3.00 8.46
C PHE A 535 -38.95 -4.02 9.60
N LYS A 536 -39.07 -5.31 9.25
CA LYS A 536 -38.86 -6.40 10.21
C LYS A 536 -37.36 -6.58 10.42
N GLY A 537 -36.94 -6.68 11.67
CA GLY A 537 -35.53 -6.85 12.02
C GLY A 537 -35.32 -6.85 13.53
N GLU A 538 -34.10 -7.12 13.95
CA GLU A 538 -33.71 -7.09 15.36
C GLU A 538 -32.76 -5.93 15.61
N VAL A 539 -32.92 -5.27 16.76
CA VAL A 539 -32.01 -4.21 17.20
C VAL A 539 -31.07 -4.74 18.27
N GLU A 540 -29.79 -4.42 18.14
CA GLU A 540 -28.76 -4.81 19.11
C GLU A 540 -27.92 -3.60 19.52
N SER A 541 -27.67 -3.44 20.82
CA SER A 541 -26.89 -2.31 21.34
C SER A 541 -25.38 -2.53 21.20
N ILE A 542 -24.68 -1.46 20.84
CA ILE A 542 -23.22 -1.41 20.78
C ILE A 542 -22.71 -0.67 22.02
N ALA A 543 -21.80 -1.30 22.75
CA ALA A 543 -21.17 -0.68 23.90
C ALA A 543 -20.12 0.33 23.44
N LEU A 544 -20.13 1.51 24.07
CA LEU A 544 -19.05 2.48 23.95
C LEU A 544 -17.96 2.13 24.96
N ASP A 545 -16.70 2.24 24.55
CA ASP A 545 -15.57 1.88 25.42
C ASP A 545 -14.50 2.98 25.38
N ALA A 546 -14.61 3.92 26.32
CA ALA A 546 -13.61 4.97 26.51
C ALA A 546 -12.23 4.42 26.95
N GLY A 547 -12.18 3.20 27.48
CA GLY A 547 -10.94 2.51 27.87
C GLY A 547 -10.14 1.98 26.68
N LEU A 548 -10.77 1.79 25.52
CA LEU A 548 -10.14 1.23 24.33
C LEU A 548 -8.99 2.09 23.81
N ALA A 549 -9.13 3.43 23.85
CA ALA A 549 -8.06 4.37 23.54
C ALA A 549 -6.85 4.20 24.47
N GLY A 550 -7.10 4.08 25.78
CA GLY A 550 -6.05 3.84 26.77
C GLY A 550 -5.35 2.47 26.62
N LYS A 551 -6.08 1.43 26.20
CA LYS A 551 -5.50 0.12 25.89
C LYS A 551 -4.66 0.16 24.61
N PHE A 552 -5.12 0.86 23.58
CA PHE A 552 -4.35 1.05 22.36
C PHE A 552 -3.07 1.86 22.62
N GLN A 553 -3.14 2.90 23.46
CA GLN A 553 -1.95 3.64 23.91
C GLN A 553 -0.88 2.71 24.50
N LYS A 554 -1.29 1.70 25.29
CA LYS A 554 -0.36 0.69 25.84
C LYS A 554 0.24 -0.19 24.75
N VAL A 555 -0.53 -0.56 23.73
CA VAL A 555 -0.02 -1.29 22.55
C VAL A 555 1.06 -0.46 21.84
N ILE A 556 0.82 0.81 21.61
CA ILE A 556 1.80 1.68 20.94
C ILE A 556 3.06 1.86 21.79
N ASN A 557 2.92 2.08 23.10
CA ASN A 557 4.06 2.16 24.01
C ASN A 557 4.86 0.85 24.05
N TYR A 558 4.16 -0.30 24.00
CA TYR A 558 4.79 -1.62 23.90
C TYR A 558 5.63 -1.75 22.62
N GLN A 559 5.09 -1.36 21.45
CA GLN A 559 5.83 -1.38 20.18
C GLN A 559 7.10 -0.52 20.22
N GLN A 560 7.00 0.70 20.76
CA GLN A 560 8.09 1.67 20.75
C GLN A 560 9.23 1.32 21.73
N LYS A 561 8.89 0.80 22.92
CA LYS A 561 9.85 0.65 24.03
C LYS A 561 10.11 -0.80 24.40
N GLU A 562 9.08 -1.51 24.82
CA GLU A 562 9.25 -2.84 25.44
C GLU A 562 9.63 -3.90 24.42
N LEU A 563 8.92 -3.97 23.30
CA LEU A 563 9.18 -4.95 22.24
C LEU A 563 10.59 -4.78 21.68
N ARG A 564 10.99 -3.52 21.46
CA ARG A 564 12.35 -3.17 21.05
C ARG A 564 13.40 -3.65 22.06
N LYS A 565 13.21 -3.36 23.35
CA LYS A 565 14.12 -3.80 24.42
C LYS A 565 14.27 -5.32 24.42
N LYS A 566 13.15 -6.06 24.32
CA LYS A 566 13.15 -7.53 24.23
C LYS A 566 13.92 -8.05 23.01
N ILE A 567 13.78 -7.41 21.85
CA ILE A 567 14.53 -7.77 20.63
C ILE A 567 16.04 -7.57 20.85
N GLU A 568 16.45 -6.47 21.45
CA GLU A 568 17.86 -6.17 21.69
C GLU A 568 18.48 -7.08 22.76
N GLU A 569 17.73 -7.43 23.81
CA GLU A 569 18.16 -8.42 24.80
C GLU A 569 18.39 -9.79 24.17
N LYS A 570 17.45 -10.27 23.34
CA LYS A 570 17.63 -11.52 22.58
C LYS A 570 18.79 -11.47 21.59
N ARG A 571 19.06 -10.29 21.01
CA ARG A 571 20.21 -10.10 20.12
C ARG A 571 21.53 -10.26 20.89
N LYS A 572 21.62 -9.66 22.08
CA LYS A 572 22.80 -9.74 22.95
C LYS A 572 23.02 -11.14 23.53
N SER A 573 21.96 -11.89 23.81
CA SER A 573 22.07 -13.29 24.27
C SER A 573 22.45 -14.27 23.16
N GLY A 574 22.49 -13.85 21.89
CA GLY A 574 22.77 -14.72 20.75
C GLY A 574 21.61 -15.62 20.35
N GLU A 575 20.45 -15.47 20.99
CA GLU A 575 19.21 -16.20 20.67
C GLU A 575 18.56 -15.67 19.39
N LEU A 576 18.82 -14.40 19.02
CA LEU A 576 18.31 -13.80 17.79
C LEU A 576 19.09 -14.29 16.56
N ARG A 577 18.81 -15.51 16.08
CA ARG A 577 19.28 -15.98 14.76
C ARG A 577 18.35 -15.48 13.64
N ARG A 578 18.84 -15.45 12.40
CA ARG A 578 18.18 -14.86 11.21
C ARG A 578 16.83 -15.50 10.85
N ASP A 579 16.44 -16.59 11.50
CA ASP A 579 15.20 -17.33 11.25
C ASP A 579 14.22 -17.10 12.42
N THR A 580 13.16 -16.32 12.14
CA THR A 580 11.94 -16.07 12.93
C THR A 580 12.03 -16.27 14.45
N ASN A 581 12.30 -15.18 15.18
CA ASN A 581 12.29 -15.21 16.65
C ASN A 581 10.88 -14.99 17.19
N LYS A 582 10.46 -15.89 18.07
CA LYS A 582 9.18 -15.81 18.79
C LYS A 582 9.32 -14.93 20.04
N LEU A 583 8.42 -13.97 20.21
CA LEU A 583 8.30 -13.12 21.40
C LEU A 583 6.87 -13.13 21.93
N GLU A 584 6.69 -12.87 23.22
CA GLU A 584 5.35 -12.77 23.82
C GLU A 584 4.54 -11.63 23.20
N LEU A 585 3.21 -11.80 23.17
CA LEU A 585 2.27 -10.82 22.63
C LEU A 585 2.26 -9.48 23.41
N GLY A 586 2.54 -9.50 24.70
CA GLY A 586 2.49 -8.32 25.57
C GLY A 586 1.12 -7.62 25.50
N ALA A 587 1.13 -6.30 25.30
CA ALA A 587 -0.07 -5.45 25.31
C ALA A 587 -1.10 -5.81 24.21
N TYR A 588 -0.72 -6.55 23.17
CA TYR A 588 -1.66 -6.98 22.13
C TYR A 588 -2.73 -7.94 22.64
N LYS A 589 -2.39 -8.80 23.60
CA LYS A 589 -3.35 -9.75 24.17
C LYS A 589 -4.53 -9.01 24.81
N ASP A 590 -4.22 -8.09 25.72
CA ASP A 590 -5.21 -7.24 26.38
C ASP A 590 -6.05 -6.41 25.41
N PHE A 591 -5.43 -5.92 24.33
CA PHE A 591 -6.13 -5.13 23.31
C PHE A 591 -7.18 -5.97 22.58
N PHE A 592 -6.81 -7.15 22.08
CA PHE A 592 -7.76 -8.05 21.42
C PHE A 592 -8.80 -8.63 22.38
N ASP A 593 -8.47 -8.85 23.66
CA ASP A 593 -9.45 -9.27 24.66
C ASP A 593 -10.50 -8.18 24.95
N THR A 594 -10.11 -6.90 24.79
CA THR A 594 -11.05 -5.77 24.82
C THR A 594 -11.93 -5.77 23.58
N ILE A 595 -11.36 -5.97 22.38
CA ILE A 595 -12.13 -6.09 21.13
C ILE A 595 -13.17 -7.21 21.21
N LYS A 596 -12.81 -8.39 21.74
CA LYS A 596 -13.76 -9.48 22.00
C LYS A 596 -14.90 -9.03 22.91
N GLY A 597 -14.60 -8.24 23.94
CA GLY A 597 -15.58 -7.70 24.87
C GLY A 597 -16.64 -6.82 24.20
N LEU A 598 -16.25 -6.03 23.21
CA LEU A 598 -17.19 -5.19 22.44
C LEU A 598 -18.24 -6.02 21.69
N MET A 599 -17.85 -7.22 21.25
CA MET A 599 -18.66 -8.14 20.45
C MET A 599 -19.45 -9.15 21.29
N CYS A 600 -19.39 -9.05 22.62
CA CYS A 600 -20.08 -9.96 23.53
C CYS A 600 -21.05 -9.20 24.44
N ASN A 601 -22.06 -9.92 24.94
CA ASN A 601 -22.93 -9.44 26.01
C ASN A 601 -22.24 -9.58 27.39
N GLU A 602 -22.92 -9.16 28.45
CA GLU A 602 -22.39 -9.22 29.83
C GLU A 602 -22.08 -10.65 30.32
N ARG A 603 -22.67 -11.68 29.68
CA ARG A 603 -22.43 -13.09 29.97
C ARG A 603 -21.24 -13.67 29.20
N GLY A 604 -20.60 -12.87 28.34
CA GLY A 604 -19.51 -13.31 27.48
C GLY A 604 -19.98 -14.11 26.26
N GLU A 605 -21.27 -14.03 25.91
CA GLU A 605 -21.81 -14.67 24.71
C GLU A 605 -21.71 -13.69 23.53
N PRO A 606 -21.33 -14.14 22.32
CA PRO A 606 -21.29 -13.30 21.14
C PRO A 606 -22.65 -12.67 20.80
N LYS A 607 -22.63 -11.35 20.59
CA LYS A 607 -23.74 -10.55 20.06
C LYS A 607 -23.97 -10.93 18.61
N GLN A 608 -25.00 -11.75 18.34
CA GLN A 608 -25.20 -12.38 17.04
C GLN A 608 -25.41 -11.35 15.93
N GLY A 609 -26.06 -10.22 16.23
CA GLY A 609 -26.20 -9.11 15.29
C GLY A 609 -24.85 -8.59 14.83
N PHE A 610 -24.02 -8.15 15.77
CA PHE A 610 -22.69 -7.62 15.55
C PHE A 610 -21.78 -8.63 14.84
N VAL A 611 -21.72 -9.86 15.36
CA VAL A 611 -20.81 -10.89 14.85
C VAL A 611 -21.23 -11.36 13.45
N SER A 612 -22.53 -11.38 13.13
CA SER A 612 -23.01 -11.71 11.77
C SER A 612 -22.56 -10.71 10.71
N MET A 613 -22.29 -9.46 11.11
CA MET A 613 -21.70 -8.46 10.22
C MET A 613 -20.25 -8.77 9.86
N ILE A 614 -19.56 -9.60 10.63
CA ILE A 614 -18.17 -9.99 10.43
C ILE A 614 -18.12 -11.47 10.00
N ASN A 615 -18.70 -11.78 8.86
CA ASN A 615 -18.78 -13.17 8.36
C ASN A 615 -17.74 -13.52 7.28
N SER A 616 -16.67 -12.73 7.18
CA SER A 616 -15.55 -13.00 6.28
C SER A 616 -14.29 -12.28 6.77
N GLU A 617 -13.14 -12.73 6.26
CA GLU A 617 -11.83 -12.12 6.51
C GLU A 617 -11.79 -10.65 6.08
N ASN A 618 -12.36 -10.34 4.91
CA ASN A 618 -12.44 -8.96 4.40
C ASN A 618 -13.29 -8.04 5.29
N ARG A 619 -14.42 -8.53 5.81
CA ARG A 619 -15.27 -7.75 6.72
C ARG A 619 -14.59 -7.54 8.08
N PHE A 620 -13.84 -8.54 8.56
CA PHE A 620 -13.07 -8.40 9.81
C PHE A 620 -11.92 -7.41 9.64
N LYS A 621 -11.21 -7.47 8.51
CA LYS A 621 -10.20 -6.49 8.12
C LYS A 621 -10.77 -5.09 8.10
N ALA A 622 -11.90 -4.86 7.44
CA ALA A 622 -12.56 -3.55 7.38
C ALA A 622 -12.92 -3.02 8.76
N PHE A 623 -13.46 -3.87 9.63
CA PHE A 623 -13.75 -3.52 11.03
C PHE A 623 -12.49 -3.10 11.80
N LEU A 624 -11.42 -3.91 11.75
CA LEU A 624 -10.16 -3.59 12.43
C LEU A 624 -9.51 -2.33 11.84
N ASP A 625 -9.56 -2.17 10.53
CA ASP A 625 -9.06 -1.00 9.84
C ASP A 625 -9.75 0.29 10.32
N GLY A 626 -11.09 0.26 10.40
CA GLY A 626 -11.90 1.34 10.97
C GLY A 626 -11.55 1.66 12.41
N LEU A 627 -11.49 0.63 13.25
CA LEU A 627 -11.16 0.76 14.67
C LEU A 627 -9.77 1.36 14.88
N LEU A 628 -8.74 0.79 14.24
CA LEU A 628 -7.35 1.23 14.38
C LEU A 628 -7.14 2.64 13.83
N THR A 629 -7.81 2.98 12.72
CA THR A 629 -7.77 4.33 12.14
C THR A 629 -8.41 5.34 13.10
N GLY A 630 -9.59 5.02 13.66
CA GLY A 630 -10.24 5.89 14.64
C GLY A 630 -9.42 6.05 15.92
N LEU A 631 -8.82 4.98 16.42
CA LEU A 631 -7.90 5.04 17.57
C LEU A 631 -6.66 5.88 17.26
N SER A 632 -6.14 5.81 16.03
CA SER A 632 -5.06 6.70 15.57
C SER A 632 -5.48 8.17 15.54
N ASP A 633 -6.72 8.49 15.16
CA ASP A 633 -7.22 9.87 15.13
C ASP A 633 -7.31 10.47 16.55
N LEU A 634 -7.50 9.64 17.57
CA LEU A 634 -7.53 10.06 18.97
C LEU A 634 -6.13 10.31 19.56
N ASP A 635 -5.09 9.72 18.97
CA ASP A 635 -3.70 9.94 19.38
C ASP A 635 -3.15 11.21 18.73
N LYS A 636 -3.06 12.29 19.52
CA LYS A 636 -2.57 13.59 19.05
C LYS A 636 -1.05 13.67 19.03
N ASP A 637 -0.39 12.89 19.86
CA ASP A 637 1.07 12.92 20.06
C ASP A 637 1.80 12.13 18.99
N ARG A 638 1.14 11.19 18.31
CA ARG A 638 1.79 10.32 17.31
C ARG A 638 0.99 10.24 16.02
N VAL A 639 1.69 9.92 14.93
CA VAL A 639 1.09 9.42 13.69
C VAL A 639 1.12 7.90 13.75
N ILE A 640 -0.04 7.28 13.59
CA ILE A 640 -0.15 5.83 13.53
C ILE A 640 -0.74 5.49 12.17
N ALA A 641 0.11 5.07 11.25
CA ALA A 641 -0.33 4.66 9.92
C ALA A 641 -0.89 3.23 9.98
N VAL A 642 -2.12 3.07 9.47
CA VAL A 642 -2.82 1.80 9.32
C VAL A 642 -2.93 1.52 7.82
N LEU A 643 -2.13 0.57 7.36
CA LEU A 643 -2.00 0.22 5.95
C LEU A 643 -2.57 -1.17 5.72
N THR A 644 -3.53 -1.30 4.81
CA THR A 644 -4.11 -2.60 4.47
C THR A 644 -3.60 -3.11 3.13
N GLU A 645 -3.59 -4.44 2.95
CA GLU A 645 -3.16 -5.11 1.71
C GLU A 645 -1.74 -4.73 1.28
N PHE A 646 -0.81 -4.73 2.23
CA PHE A 646 0.54 -4.28 1.96
C PHE A 646 1.37 -5.38 1.29
N GLN A 647 1.99 -5.09 0.14
CA GLN A 647 2.83 -6.04 -0.60
C GLN A 647 4.19 -6.25 0.06
N VAL A 648 4.40 -7.42 0.68
CA VAL A 648 5.65 -7.76 1.37
C VAL A 648 6.73 -8.36 0.44
N GLY A 649 6.38 -8.64 -0.83
CA GLY A 649 7.27 -9.21 -1.86
C GLY A 649 6.81 -10.61 -2.31
N GLU A 650 7.35 -11.12 -3.44
CA GLU A 650 7.01 -12.45 -3.98
C GLU A 650 5.49 -12.66 -4.21
N GLY A 651 4.77 -11.61 -4.63
CA GLY A 651 3.32 -11.68 -4.82
C GLY A 651 2.50 -11.72 -3.52
N LYS A 652 3.14 -11.74 -2.34
CA LYS A 652 2.49 -11.88 -1.04
C LYS A 652 2.09 -10.53 -0.45
N ARG A 653 0.89 -10.48 0.12
CA ARG A 653 0.32 -9.31 0.80
C ARG A 653 -0.04 -9.66 2.24
N ILE A 654 0.25 -8.75 3.15
CA ILE A 654 -0.24 -8.83 4.53
C ILE A 654 -1.52 -8.00 4.69
N ASP A 655 -2.47 -8.49 5.48
CA ASP A 655 -3.80 -7.90 5.60
C ASP A 655 -3.78 -6.49 6.19
N ILE A 656 -3.12 -6.29 7.34
CA ILE A 656 -3.00 -5.00 8.02
C ILE A 656 -1.57 -4.80 8.54
N MET A 657 -1.03 -3.60 8.36
CA MET A 657 0.20 -3.11 8.96
C MET A 657 -0.08 -1.86 9.78
N ILE A 658 0.52 -1.79 10.98
CA ILE A 658 0.56 -0.60 11.82
C ILE A 658 2.00 -0.11 11.92
N GLN A 659 2.19 1.17 11.66
CA GLN A 659 3.45 1.87 11.89
C GLN A 659 3.22 3.12 12.73
N VAL A 660 4.08 3.33 13.71
CA VAL A 660 4.03 4.46 14.63
C VAL A 660 5.19 5.42 14.34
N VAL A 661 4.89 6.72 14.32
CA VAL A 661 5.84 7.83 14.24
C VAL A 661 5.45 8.87 15.28
N ASP A 662 6.36 9.28 16.16
CA ASP A 662 6.10 10.33 17.15
C ASP A 662 6.05 11.73 16.49
N ASN A 663 5.10 12.58 16.88
CA ASN A 663 4.99 13.96 16.41
C ASN A 663 5.96 14.89 17.15
N ASN A 664 6.39 14.51 18.35
CA ASN A 664 7.14 15.41 19.23
C ASN A 664 8.63 15.45 18.88
N ASN A 665 8.95 16.40 18.00
CA ASN A 665 10.24 17.08 17.80
C ASN A 665 11.33 16.30 17.02
N PRO A 666 11.31 16.34 15.67
CA PRO A 666 12.29 15.66 14.80
C PRO A 666 13.66 16.37 14.68
N ASN A 667 13.94 17.40 15.50
CA ASN A 667 15.20 18.15 15.44
C ASN A 667 16.19 17.74 16.55
N ASP A 668 15.80 16.82 17.43
CA ASP A 668 16.64 16.30 18.50
C ASP A 668 17.22 14.95 18.05
N GLU A 669 18.53 14.89 17.76
CA GLU A 669 19.19 13.70 17.22
C GLU A 669 18.98 12.46 18.09
N ASP A 670 18.87 12.64 19.41
CA ASP A 670 18.60 11.55 20.36
C ASP A 670 17.17 11.00 20.21
N LYS A 671 16.18 11.87 19.91
CA LYS A 671 14.79 11.46 19.63
C LYS A 671 14.61 10.92 18.20
N ILE A 672 15.40 11.40 17.24
CA ILE A 672 15.45 10.82 15.87
C ILE A 672 15.87 9.35 15.95
N LYS A 673 16.76 8.99 16.88
CA LYS A 673 17.16 7.60 17.11
C LYS A 673 15.97 6.76 17.63
N GLU A 674 15.25 7.26 18.63
CA GLU A 674 14.06 6.61 19.19
C GLU A 674 12.94 6.40 18.12
N LEU A 675 12.74 7.39 17.25
CA LEU A 675 11.81 7.34 16.10
C LEU A 675 12.21 6.33 15.02
N LYS A 676 13.51 6.16 14.76
CA LYS A 676 14.04 5.16 13.80
C LYS A 676 13.91 3.72 14.30
N GLU A 677 13.51 3.50 15.54
CA GLU A 677 13.62 2.20 16.20
C GLU A 677 12.26 1.60 16.62
N SER A 678 11.14 2.23 16.27
CA SER A 678 9.81 1.63 16.45
C SER A 678 9.69 0.34 15.65
N VAL A 679 9.12 -0.70 16.27
CA VAL A 679 8.86 -1.99 15.62
C VAL A 679 7.49 -1.91 14.96
N SER A 680 7.44 -2.05 13.63
CA SER A 680 6.17 -2.12 12.90
C SER A 680 5.46 -3.42 13.22
N MET A 681 4.13 -3.40 13.14
CA MET A 681 3.30 -4.55 13.45
C MET A 681 2.47 -4.97 12.24
N GLY A 682 2.56 -6.23 11.85
CA GLY A 682 1.71 -6.84 10.85
C GLY A 682 0.69 -7.81 11.44
N PHE A 683 -0.51 -7.82 10.87
CA PHE A 683 -1.59 -8.76 11.19
C PHE A 683 -1.91 -9.57 9.95
N GLU A 684 -1.85 -10.90 10.07
CA GLU A 684 -2.45 -11.81 9.09
C GLU A 684 -3.78 -12.31 9.67
N LEU A 685 -4.87 -12.05 8.96
CA LEU A 685 -6.21 -12.31 9.41
C LEU A 685 -6.72 -13.62 8.81
N LYS A 686 -7.56 -14.32 9.56
CA LYS A 686 -8.29 -15.50 9.09
C LYS A 686 -9.70 -15.50 9.61
N PHE A 687 -10.57 -16.18 8.86
CA PHE A 687 -11.97 -16.35 9.22
C PHE A 687 -12.38 -17.82 9.30
N SER A 688 -13.23 -18.12 10.29
CA SER A 688 -13.96 -19.38 10.45
C SER A 688 -15.38 -19.10 10.96
N ASN A 689 -16.33 -19.97 10.61
CA ASN A 689 -17.73 -19.90 11.06
C ASN A 689 -18.22 -21.23 11.65
N THR A 690 -17.28 -22.10 12.06
CA THR A 690 -17.60 -23.47 12.49
C THR A 690 -17.11 -23.70 13.92
N THR A 691 -16.11 -24.55 14.12
CA THR A 691 -15.61 -24.99 15.42
C THR A 691 -14.29 -24.31 15.76
N LYS A 692 -13.96 -24.25 17.06
CA LYS A 692 -12.64 -23.82 17.55
C LYS A 692 -11.48 -24.55 16.86
N ASN A 693 -11.65 -25.83 16.55
CA ASN A 693 -10.63 -26.63 15.88
C ASN A 693 -10.34 -26.13 14.46
N GLU A 694 -11.36 -25.71 13.71
CA GLU A 694 -11.16 -25.11 12.40
C GLU A 694 -10.50 -23.74 12.50
N ALA A 695 -10.97 -22.87 13.41
CA ALA A 695 -10.34 -21.57 13.65
C ALA A 695 -8.86 -21.72 14.07
N SER A 696 -8.54 -22.72 14.90
CA SER A 696 -7.16 -23.03 15.27
C SER A 696 -6.32 -23.50 14.08
N LYS A 697 -6.91 -24.29 13.17
CA LYS A 697 -6.24 -24.70 11.91
C LYS A 697 -5.99 -23.50 11.00
N LYS A 698 -6.95 -22.58 10.90
CA LYS A 698 -6.82 -21.33 10.14
C LYS A 698 -5.76 -20.43 10.74
N LEU A 699 -5.71 -20.29 12.06
CA LEU A 699 -4.65 -19.55 12.76
C LEU A 699 -3.25 -20.12 12.46
N ARG A 700 -3.08 -21.45 12.48
CA ARG A 700 -1.81 -22.08 12.08
C ARG A 700 -1.45 -21.79 10.62
N ALA A 701 -2.43 -21.64 9.74
CA ALA A 701 -2.18 -21.22 8.35
C ALA A 701 -1.70 -19.76 8.29
N ALA A 702 -2.27 -18.86 9.10
CA ALA A 702 -1.78 -17.49 9.24
C ALA A 702 -0.33 -17.46 9.74
N ASP A 703 0.00 -18.25 10.76
CA ASP A 703 1.38 -18.36 11.28
C ASP A 703 2.37 -18.81 10.19
N SER A 704 1.97 -19.80 9.38
CA SER A 704 2.77 -20.28 8.25
C SER A 704 2.99 -19.20 7.17
N GLN A 705 1.96 -18.41 6.85
CA GLN A 705 2.09 -17.29 5.92
C GLN A 705 3.02 -16.21 6.47
N ILE A 706 2.90 -15.88 7.75
CA ILE A 706 3.76 -14.93 8.45
C ILE A 706 5.23 -15.36 8.41
N GLU A 707 5.54 -16.64 8.62
CA GLU A 707 6.90 -17.16 8.45
C GLU A 707 7.41 -16.99 7.01
N GLY A 708 6.52 -17.03 6.03
CA GLY A 708 6.79 -16.62 4.66
C GLY A 708 7.14 -15.14 4.57
N TYR A 709 6.31 -14.26 5.13
CA TYR A 709 6.50 -12.81 5.09
C TYR A 709 7.80 -12.38 5.76
N ALA A 710 8.13 -12.95 6.90
CA ALA A 710 9.35 -12.66 7.67
C ALA A 710 10.64 -12.92 6.88
N ARG A 711 10.58 -13.73 5.81
CA ARG A 711 11.69 -14.03 4.89
C ARG A 711 11.64 -13.20 3.60
N CYS A 712 10.58 -12.46 3.35
CA CYS A 712 10.42 -11.69 2.13
C CYS A 712 11.39 -10.51 2.09
N LYS A 713 11.91 -10.22 0.90
CA LYS A 713 12.96 -9.22 0.70
C LYS A 713 12.46 -7.77 0.69
N ASN A 714 11.15 -7.55 0.50
CA ASN A 714 10.56 -6.20 0.38
C ASN A 714 10.01 -5.65 1.70
N ILE A 715 10.25 -6.30 2.85
CA ILE A 715 9.85 -5.79 4.17
C ILE A 715 10.50 -4.41 4.48
N GLY A 716 11.65 -4.11 3.86
CA GLY A 716 12.30 -2.80 3.96
C GLY A 716 11.52 -1.64 3.33
N SER A 717 10.49 -1.91 2.52
CA SER A 717 9.58 -0.88 2.00
C SER A 717 8.49 -0.45 3.00
N ILE A 718 8.28 -1.25 4.06
CA ILE A 718 7.15 -1.13 4.99
C ILE A 718 7.51 -0.27 6.20
N THR A 719 8.78 -0.31 6.59
CA THR A 719 9.26 0.30 7.83
C THR A 719 10.58 1.01 7.63
N GLU A 720 10.88 1.99 8.47
CA GLU A 720 12.23 2.54 8.65
C GLU A 720 12.98 1.87 9.82
N GLY A 721 12.27 1.08 10.62
CA GLY A 721 12.76 0.36 11.77
C GLY A 721 13.60 -0.85 11.39
N GLY A 722 14.55 -1.23 12.24
CA GLY A 722 15.38 -2.40 12.01
C GLY A 722 14.64 -3.74 12.14
N ASN A 723 13.37 -3.75 12.55
CA ASN A 723 12.58 -4.96 12.72
C ASN A 723 11.09 -4.73 12.41
N VAL A 724 10.41 -5.80 12.01
CA VAL A 724 8.95 -5.90 11.95
C VAL A 724 8.51 -7.10 12.77
N ALA A 725 7.43 -6.96 13.52
CA ALA A 725 6.76 -8.04 14.23
C ALA A 725 5.44 -8.38 13.54
N PHE A 726 5.04 -9.64 13.62
CA PHE A 726 3.83 -10.15 13.01
C PHE A 726 3.02 -10.98 14.00
N ILE A 727 1.70 -10.95 13.87
CA ILE A 727 0.75 -11.78 14.62
C ILE A 727 -0.33 -12.33 13.68
N GLY A 728 -0.68 -13.60 13.85
CA GLY A 728 -1.86 -14.21 13.25
C GLY A 728 -3.09 -13.98 14.13
N VAL A 729 -4.21 -13.66 13.48
CA VAL A 729 -5.49 -13.43 14.16
C VAL A 729 -6.58 -14.20 13.42
N SER A 730 -7.29 -15.09 14.10
CA SER A 730 -8.43 -15.82 13.53
C SER A 730 -9.73 -15.37 14.20
N PHE A 731 -10.63 -14.80 13.42
CA PHE A 731 -12.00 -14.54 13.85
C PHE A 731 -12.86 -15.79 13.65
N ASN A 732 -13.58 -16.21 14.68
CA ASN A 732 -14.45 -17.37 14.66
C ASN A 732 -15.89 -17.00 15.01
N GLN A 733 -16.73 -16.84 14.00
CA GLN A 733 -18.13 -16.48 14.18
C GLN A 733 -18.97 -17.61 14.83
N GLY A 734 -18.58 -18.88 14.63
CA GLY A 734 -19.42 -20.04 14.96
C GLY A 734 -19.49 -20.45 16.44
N VAL A 735 -18.93 -19.64 17.34
CA VAL A 735 -18.73 -20.00 18.75
C VAL A 735 -19.77 -19.37 19.67
N GLY A 736 -20.01 -20.03 20.80
CA GLY A 736 -20.90 -19.53 21.85
C GLY A 736 -20.20 -18.71 22.95
N SER A 737 -18.86 -18.61 22.92
CA SER A 737 -18.10 -17.97 24.01
C SER A 737 -17.08 -16.94 23.50
N LYS A 738 -16.88 -15.91 24.33
CA LYS A 738 -15.93 -14.82 24.11
C LYS A 738 -14.51 -15.30 23.81
N ASP A 739 -14.02 -16.28 24.55
CA ASP A 739 -12.61 -16.72 24.47
C ASP A 739 -12.26 -17.39 23.14
N GLU A 740 -13.27 -17.88 22.42
CA GLU A 740 -13.09 -18.56 21.15
C GLU A 740 -13.37 -17.67 19.94
N LEU A 741 -13.90 -16.46 20.16
CA LEU A 741 -14.33 -15.53 19.11
C LEU A 741 -13.16 -14.97 18.32
N ILE A 742 -12.05 -14.66 19.00
CA ILE A 742 -10.80 -14.22 18.37
C ILE A 742 -9.65 -15.04 18.94
N LEU A 743 -9.00 -15.82 18.09
CA LEU A 743 -7.79 -16.56 18.44
C LEU A 743 -6.57 -15.78 17.95
N LEU A 744 -5.53 -15.73 18.78
CA LEU A 744 -4.25 -15.08 18.45
C LEU A 744 -3.15 -16.13 18.39
N SER A 745 -2.13 -15.88 17.57
CA SER A 745 -0.88 -16.64 17.64
C SER A 745 -0.33 -16.64 19.05
N GLU A 746 0.32 -17.73 19.47
CA GLU A 746 0.91 -17.81 20.81
C GLU A 746 2.00 -16.75 21.02
N ASN A 747 2.71 -16.40 19.94
CA ASN A 747 3.86 -15.51 19.95
C ASN A 747 3.85 -14.58 18.74
N LEU A 748 4.46 -13.41 18.90
CA LEU A 748 4.88 -12.55 17.82
C LEU A 748 6.05 -13.19 17.08
N ILE A 749 6.01 -13.14 15.75
CA ILE A 749 7.15 -13.51 14.90
C ILE A 749 7.87 -12.22 14.52
N VAL A 750 9.15 -12.10 14.88
CA VAL A 750 9.97 -10.93 14.57
C VAL A 750 10.96 -11.22 13.45
N ALA A 751 10.96 -10.34 12.45
CA ALA A 751 11.88 -10.31 11.33
C ALA A 751 12.80 -9.10 11.41
N GLY A 752 14.09 -9.30 11.16
CA GLY A 752 15.05 -8.20 10.98
C GLY A 752 14.89 -7.60 9.59
N VAL A 753 14.98 -6.26 9.49
CA VAL A 753 14.82 -5.53 8.23
C VAL A 753 16.15 -4.92 7.80
N PRO A 754 16.79 -5.48 6.76
CA PRO A 754 17.97 -4.86 6.16
C PRO A 754 17.57 -3.60 5.39
N HIS A 755 18.18 -2.47 5.70
CA HIS A 755 17.96 -1.18 5.01
C HIS A 755 19.07 -0.82 4.03
N SER A 756 20.12 -1.65 3.95
CA SER A 756 21.21 -1.47 2.99
C SER A 756 21.57 -2.79 2.30
N SER A 757 21.94 -2.73 1.03
CA SER A 757 22.48 -3.88 0.29
C SER A 757 23.78 -4.45 0.88
N THR A 758 24.48 -3.71 1.76
CA THR A 758 25.57 -4.22 2.60
C THR A 758 25.12 -5.15 3.74
N ASP A 759 23.85 -5.14 4.15
CA ASP A 759 23.36 -6.06 5.20
C ASP A 759 23.24 -7.50 4.69
N VAL A 760 23.31 -7.69 3.36
CA VAL A 760 23.34 -8.99 2.68
C VAL A 760 24.76 -9.60 2.70
N SER A 761 25.81 -8.77 2.72
CA SER A 761 27.20 -9.23 2.53
C SER A 761 27.86 -9.89 3.76
N ILE A 762 27.21 -9.87 4.92
CA ILE A 762 27.77 -10.46 6.16
C ILE A 762 27.28 -11.91 6.39
N SER A 763 26.46 -12.51 5.51
CA SER A 763 25.85 -13.82 5.86
C SER A 763 25.51 -14.83 4.77
N SER A 764 26.02 -14.68 3.54
CA SER A 764 25.90 -15.75 2.55
C SER A 764 26.86 -16.92 2.88
N LYS A 765 26.52 -17.68 3.91
CA LYS A 765 26.73 -19.13 3.95
C LYS A 765 25.37 -19.81 4.07
N PRO A 766 24.66 -20.05 2.96
CA PRO A 766 23.64 -21.08 2.94
C PRO A 766 24.34 -22.43 3.00
N GLY A 767 24.02 -23.23 4.02
CA GLY A 767 24.26 -24.67 4.01
C GLY A 767 23.38 -25.31 2.94
N LEU A 768 23.87 -25.33 1.71
CA LEU A 768 23.38 -26.21 0.65
C LEU A 768 24.39 -27.36 0.56
N SER A 769 24.19 -28.38 1.40
CA SER A 769 24.67 -29.72 1.06
C SER A 769 23.91 -30.16 -0.20
N LEU A 770 24.57 -30.09 -1.35
CA LEU A 770 24.12 -30.82 -2.52
C LEU A 770 24.07 -32.32 -2.15
N PRO A 771 23.10 -33.09 -2.65
CA PRO A 771 23.15 -34.54 -2.53
C PRO A 771 24.44 -35.00 -3.21
N SER A 772 25.27 -35.74 -2.49
CA SER A 772 26.45 -36.39 -3.03
C SER A 772 26.02 -37.35 -4.13
N THR A 773 26.08 -36.90 -5.39
CA THR A 773 26.16 -37.80 -6.53
C THR A 773 27.51 -38.50 -6.44
N SER A 774 27.50 -39.70 -5.86
CA SER A 774 28.61 -40.65 -5.96
C SER A 774 28.78 -41.06 -7.42
N ILE A 775 29.57 -40.29 -8.17
CA ILE A 775 30.16 -40.75 -9.43
C ILE A 775 31.27 -41.72 -9.02
N LEU A 776 30.93 -43.01 -8.96
CA LEU A 776 31.88 -44.11 -8.89
C LEU A 776 32.64 -44.16 -10.22
N TYR A 777 33.87 -43.64 -10.22
CA TYR A 777 34.87 -44.07 -11.19
C TYR A 777 35.32 -45.49 -10.82
N PRO A 778 35.28 -46.48 -11.73
CA PRO A 778 35.88 -47.77 -11.47
C PRO A 778 37.39 -47.66 -11.63
N GLN A 779 38.11 -47.99 -10.56
CA GLN A 779 39.54 -48.29 -10.61
C GLN A 779 39.76 -49.66 -11.30
N PRO A 780 40.89 -49.87 -11.98
CA PRO A 780 41.16 -51.06 -12.76
C PRO A 780 41.61 -52.20 -11.86
N SER A 781 40.97 -53.37 -11.97
CA SER A 781 41.51 -54.62 -11.42
C SER A 781 41.48 -55.73 -12.44
N THR A 782 42.66 -56.26 -12.66
CA THR A 782 43.03 -57.40 -13.47
C THR A 782 42.35 -58.71 -13.06
N SER A 783 42.11 -59.55 -14.07
CA SER A 783 42.21 -61.02 -14.09
C SER A 783 40.99 -61.91 -13.76
N LYS A 784 40.70 -62.76 -14.77
CA LYS A 784 40.29 -64.18 -14.74
C LYS A 784 38.89 -64.57 -14.19
N GLY A 785 38.02 -64.89 -15.15
CA GLY A 785 37.52 -66.26 -15.38
C GLY A 785 36.29 -66.74 -14.59
N GLY A 786 35.32 -67.31 -15.32
CA GLY A 786 34.48 -68.40 -14.81
C GLY A 786 32.96 -68.17 -14.76
N ASN A 787 32.28 -68.63 -15.83
CA ASN A 787 31.04 -69.41 -15.89
C ASN A 787 30.00 -69.40 -14.74
N GLY A 788 28.72 -69.42 -15.16
CA GLY A 788 27.62 -70.09 -14.45
C GLY A 788 26.43 -69.16 -14.14
N CYS A 789 25.49 -68.94 -15.05
CA CYS A 789 24.31 -69.76 -15.36
C CYS A 789 23.22 -69.80 -14.25
N SER A 790 22.13 -69.05 -14.51
CA SER A 790 20.69 -69.40 -14.37
C SER A 790 20.12 -69.67 -12.96
N ARG A 791 19.01 -69.05 -12.51
CA ARG A 791 17.55 -69.27 -12.77
C ARG A 791 16.84 -68.58 -11.56
N VAL A 792 15.62 -68.04 -11.54
CA VAL A 792 14.36 -68.05 -12.33
C VAL A 792 13.79 -66.63 -12.25
#